data_AF-A0AAU5LVB5-F1
#
_entry.id   AF-A0AAU5LVB5-F1
#
_cell.length_a   1.000
_cell.length_b   1.000
_cell.length_c   1.000
_cell.angle_alpha   90.00
_cell.angle_beta   90.00
_cell.angle_gamma   90.00
#
_symmetry.space_group_name_H-M   'P 1'
#
loop_
_entity.id
_entity.type
_entity.pdbx_description
1 polymer ?
#
loop_
_entity_poly.entity_id
_entity_poly.type
_entity_poly.pdbx_seq_one_letter_code
_entity_poly.pdbx_strand_id
1 'polypeptide(L)'
;MRAQLAAGVAAMAMVTSLIGPSAAEALPDAVVGNAAPVTVPALRSWTGGVGSWRLVPGARIVVDLGDQAKLGELGQRVVEELALQEGVSARVVVGQARAGDIRLDLVGGPVTPSPQGYRMVVGESVAITATSRGGVFNGTRSLLQALRSSPQPRSVARGTATDWPDNAQRGQMLDVGRKYFGVDYLKQQIRQMAWYKLNTFHLHLSDWNGFRIESLAYPEITSPQAYTRAELRDLERYAASYGVTIIPEIDLPGHAAAISKAKPELAFGCESMSKPAGVSWEGADSGGWTLDVTKAAVREFSRRLVAEVADLFDSPYVHIGTDEVPLTSYQVACPELVQYQQQRGFPYVADVFVDYINELDAVVRSHGKTTQVWQWWDYQQQTSLTVDKRVIVHEWLRRPEERAAAGYRTVGVQDGPLYVSPGFGARPGSYGFFDVRSTYGSYSFASSPGILGYHVARWSDRTQTFATGWVDYFARRPIAVVADRSWGSPAADVRPFLDRYDQVGDASPGSTPDPADLESQIGANTGLLSQTGWTAMASSQETTGEDGRASRAADNDPYTLWHSRYDAGLPQKLSVDLGRPQRIAGVRYMPRQDGGVNGMAKDFRVLVSNDGTSWSEATRGRFAPDRTEFIAPFRATTARHVALEVISEYGPQNRFAAGAELDVVRAR
;
A
#
# COMPACT_ATOMS: atom_id res chain seq x y z
N MET A 1 -57.28 25.33 -8.88
CA MET A 1 -58.43 26.05 -8.27
C MET A 1 -59.61 25.11 -8.30
N ARG A 2 -60.35 24.77 -7.24
CA ARG A 2 -60.44 25.01 -5.79
C ARG A 2 -61.51 23.96 -5.36
N ALA A 3 -61.58 23.36 -4.19
CA ALA A 3 -61.02 23.66 -2.89
C ALA A 3 -61.06 22.39 -2.02
N GLN A 4 -60.13 22.31 -1.07
CA GLN A 4 -60.16 21.42 0.09
C GLN A 4 -61.22 21.89 1.09
N LEU A 5 -61.76 20.96 1.89
CA LEU A 5 -62.29 21.26 3.21
C LEU A 5 -62.11 20.08 4.18
N ALA A 6 -61.25 20.34 5.16
CA ALA A 6 -61.34 20.05 6.59
C ALA A 6 -61.61 18.63 7.13
N ALA A 7 -60.52 18.13 7.76
CA ALA A 7 -60.40 17.43 9.03
C ALA A 7 -61.64 17.17 9.91
N GLY A 8 -61.67 15.95 10.47
CA GLY A 8 -62.41 15.60 11.68
C GLY A 8 -61.75 14.39 12.36
N VAL A 9 -61.17 14.62 13.54
CA VAL A 9 -60.61 13.58 14.44
C VAL A 9 -61.76 12.96 15.23
N ALA A 10 -61.81 11.62 15.30
CA ALA A 10 -62.66 10.90 16.25
C ALA A 10 -61.82 9.82 16.96
N ALA A 11 -61.65 10.01 18.27
CA ALA A 11 -61.13 9.01 19.18
C ALA A 11 -62.17 7.92 19.38
N MET A 12 -61.76 6.65 19.35
CA MET A 12 -62.61 5.52 19.68
C MET A 12 -61.99 4.69 20.79
N ALA A 13 -62.79 4.48 21.83
CA ALA A 13 -62.47 3.83 23.08
C ALA A 13 -62.21 2.33 22.91
N MET A 14 -61.34 1.82 23.77
CA MET A 14 -60.99 0.42 23.92
C MET A 14 -62.19 -0.45 24.32
N VAL A 15 -62.29 -1.63 23.69
CA VAL A 15 -62.93 -2.81 24.28
C VAL A 15 -61.84 -3.87 24.42
N THR A 16 -61.50 -4.19 25.66
CA THR A 16 -60.60 -5.27 26.05
C THR A 16 -61.33 -6.61 25.93
N SER A 17 -60.77 -7.55 25.16
CA SER A 17 -61.10 -8.97 25.26
C SER A 17 -59.86 -9.74 25.68
N LEU A 18 -60.01 -10.47 26.79
CA LEU A 18 -59.00 -11.35 27.38
C LEU A 18 -58.88 -12.62 26.52
N ILE A 19 -57.75 -12.80 25.85
CA ILE A 19 -57.31 -14.08 25.28
C ILE A 19 -56.03 -14.45 26.04
N GLY A 20 -56.04 -15.62 26.70
CA GLY A 20 -54.90 -16.13 27.46
C GLY A 20 -53.68 -16.40 26.57
N PRO A 21 -52.46 -16.45 27.14
CA PRO A 21 -51.25 -16.67 26.37
C PRO A 21 -51.29 -18.08 25.78
N SER A 22 -51.51 -18.17 24.47
CA SER A 22 -51.09 -19.32 23.70
C SER A 22 -49.57 -19.42 23.82
N ALA A 23 -49.08 -20.60 24.19
CA ALA A 23 -47.66 -20.92 24.14
C ALA A 23 -47.20 -20.78 22.68
N ALA A 24 -46.67 -19.61 22.33
CA ALA A 24 -45.91 -19.45 21.11
C ALA A 24 -44.65 -20.30 21.28
N GLU A 25 -44.56 -21.41 20.55
CA GLU A 25 -43.28 -22.07 20.30
C GLU A 25 -42.30 -20.99 19.84
N ALA A 26 -41.25 -20.79 20.63
CA ALA A 26 -40.14 -19.95 20.21
C ALA A 26 -39.63 -20.52 18.89
N LEU A 27 -39.72 -19.71 17.82
CA LEU A 27 -39.00 -19.98 16.59
C LEU A 27 -37.55 -20.25 16.98
N PRO A 28 -36.93 -21.36 16.54
CA PRO A 28 -35.53 -21.61 16.84
C PRO A 28 -34.73 -20.39 16.39
N ASP A 29 -33.90 -19.86 17.30
CA ASP A 29 -32.98 -18.76 17.01
C ASP A 29 -32.32 -19.06 15.65
N ALA A 30 -32.48 -18.15 14.69
CA ALA A 30 -31.87 -18.28 13.38
C ALA A 30 -30.38 -18.56 13.61
N VAL A 31 -29.89 -19.70 13.14
CA VAL A 31 -28.47 -20.09 13.30
C VAL A 31 -27.64 -19.00 12.64
N VAL A 32 -27.07 -18.10 13.45
CA VAL A 32 -26.20 -17.03 12.98
C VAL A 32 -24.93 -17.70 12.47
N GLY A 33 -24.73 -17.68 11.15
CA GLY A 33 -23.52 -18.21 10.52
C GLY A 33 -22.27 -17.46 11.01
N ASN A 34 -21.11 -18.10 10.89
CA ASN A 34 -19.84 -17.51 11.30
C ASN A 34 -19.61 -16.11 10.68
N ALA A 35 -19.01 -15.21 11.46
CA ALA A 35 -18.53 -13.93 10.96
C ALA A 35 -17.46 -14.10 9.84
N ALA A 36 -17.31 -13.07 9.02
CA ALA A 36 -16.30 -13.06 7.95
C ALA A 36 -14.89 -13.11 8.54
N PRO A 37 -13.95 -13.86 7.92
CA PRO A 37 -12.55 -13.79 8.27
C PRO A 37 -11.97 -12.38 8.10
N VAL A 38 -11.10 -11.97 9.01
CA VAL A 38 -10.43 -10.67 8.95
C VAL A 38 -9.34 -10.71 7.87
N THR A 39 -9.49 -9.84 6.87
CA THR A 39 -8.63 -9.75 5.68
C THR A 39 -8.41 -8.28 5.29
N VAL A 40 -7.31 -8.02 4.57
CA VAL A 40 -7.01 -6.75 3.91
C VAL A 40 -6.51 -7.06 2.49
N PRO A 41 -7.22 -6.65 1.43
CA PRO A 41 -8.52 -5.97 1.44
C PRO A 41 -9.65 -6.77 2.11
N ALA A 42 -10.68 -6.08 2.62
CA ALA A 42 -11.89 -6.71 3.14
C ALA A 42 -12.57 -7.56 2.06
N LEU A 43 -13.13 -8.71 2.46
CA LEU A 43 -13.99 -9.49 1.57
C LEU A 43 -15.25 -8.70 1.21
N ARG A 44 -15.56 -8.59 -0.09
CA ARG A 44 -16.79 -7.95 -0.56
C ARG A 44 -18.07 -8.63 -0.09
N SER A 45 -18.07 -9.96 -0.06
CA SER A 45 -19.23 -10.76 0.32
C SER A 45 -18.81 -11.99 1.09
N TRP A 46 -19.52 -12.25 2.19
CA TRP A 46 -19.36 -13.43 3.01
C TRP A 46 -20.72 -13.98 3.44
N THR A 47 -20.92 -15.28 3.25
CA THR A 47 -22.04 -16.02 3.83
C THR A 47 -21.48 -17.04 4.82
N GLY A 48 -21.73 -16.81 6.10
CA GLY A 48 -21.22 -17.64 7.20
C GLY A 48 -21.84 -19.04 7.20
N GLY A 49 -20.99 -20.06 7.32
CA GLY A 49 -21.39 -21.42 7.64
C GLY A 49 -21.32 -21.69 9.16
N VAL A 50 -21.32 -22.96 9.55
CA VAL A 50 -21.18 -23.38 10.96
C VAL A 50 -19.90 -24.18 11.14
N GLY A 51 -19.16 -23.91 12.22
CA GLY A 51 -17.92 -24.60 12.58
C GLY A 51 -16.70 -24.06 11.84
N SER A 52 -15.56 -24.75 11.94
CA SER A 52 -14.30 -24.35 11.31
C SER A 52 -13.69 -25.48 10.49
N TRP A 53 -12.94 -25.09 9.47
CA TRP A 53 -11.98 -25.95 8.80
C TRP A 53 -10.61 -25.79 9.46
N ARG A 54 -9.81 -26.86 9.52
CA ARG A 54 -8.50 -26.84 10.15
C ARG A 54 -7.42 -27.32 9.19
N LEU A 55 -6.37 -26.53 9.08
CA LEU A 55 -5.14 -26.87 8.38
C LEU A 55 -4.33 -27.86 9.23
N VAL A 56 -3.91 -28.96 8.61
CA VAL A 56 -3.21 -30.08 9.25
C VAL A 56 -1.84 -30.33 8.60
N PRO A 57 -0.86 -30.88 9.34
CA PRO A 57 0.39 -31.35 8.75
C PRO A 57 0.15 -32.35 7.61
N GLY A 58 0.89 -32.22 6.52
CA GLY A 58 0.70 -33.02 5.32
C GLY A 58 -0.51 -32.62 4.47
N ALA A 59 -1.03 -31.39 4.67
CA ALA A 59 -2.11 -30.82 3.86
C ALA A 59 -1.80 -30.93 2.36
N ARG A 60 -2.85 -31.10 1.56
CA ARG A 60 -2.74 -31.24 0.11
C ARG A 60 -3.27 -29.97 -0.56
N ILE A 61 -2.46 -29.40 -1.44
CA ILE A 61 -2.90 -28.39 -2.40
C ILE A 61 -3.24 -29.13 -3.68
N VAL A 62 -4.53 -29.26 -3.96
CA VAL A 62 -5.06 -30.06 -5.05
C VAL A 62 -5.31 -29.18 -6.25
N VAL A 63 -4.76 -29.59 -7.39
CA VAL A 63 -4.97 -28.95 -8.70
C VAL A 63 -5.50 -30.02 -9.65
N ASP A 64 -6.52 -29.69 -10.45
CA ASP A 64 -7.01 -30.60 -11.47
C ASP A 64 -5.97 -30.81 -12.58
N LEU A 65 -5.97 -32.01 -13.19
CA LEU A 65 -4.98 -32.38 -14.23
C LEU A 65 -4.98 -31.39 -15.42
N GLY A 66 -6.16 -30.90 -15.81
CA GLY A 66 -6.31 -29.92 -16.88
C GLY A 66 -5.74 -28.53 -16.56
N ASP A 67 -5.59 -28.21 -15.28
CA ASP A 67 -5.12 -26.90 -14.79
C ASP A 67 -3.68 -26.93 -14.29
N GLN A 68 -3.05 -28.11 -14.22
CA GLN A 68 -1.70 -28.29 -13.67
C GLN A 68 -0.67 -27.34 -14.30
N ALA A 69 -0.69 -27.18 -15.62
CA ALA A 69 0.24 -26.29 -16.32
C ALA A 69 0.07 -24.80 -15.96
N LYS A 70 -1.11 -24.39 -15.48
CA LYS A 70 -1.45 -23.00 -15.16
C LYS A 70 -1.38 -22.71 -13.66
N LEU A 71 -1.71 -23.69 -12.83
CA LEU A 71 -1.84 -23.54 -11.38
C LEU A 71 -0.78 -24.31 -10.57
N GLY A 72 0.03 -25.16 -11.19
CA GLY A 72 1.03 -25.97 -10.47
C GLY A 72 2.04 -25.13 -9.68
N GLU A 73 2.62 -24.11 -10.32
CA GLU A 73 3.54 -23.17 -9.64
C GLU A 73 2.85 -22.38 -8.52
N LEU A 74 1.59 -22.00 -8.72
CA LEU A 74 0.80 -21.34 -7.67
C LEU A 74 0.55 -22.29 -6.50
N GLY A 75 0.22 -23.56 -6.78
CA GLY A 75 0.07 -24.56 -5.73
C GLY A 75 1.36 -24.74 -4.91
N GLN A 76 2.51 -24.75 -5.58
CA GLN A 76 3.81 -24.82 -4.92
C GLN A 76 4.12 -23.58 -4.08
N ARG A 77 3.77 -22.38 -4.57
CA ARG A 77 3.86 -21.14 -3.79
C ARG A 77 3.05 -21.22 -2.50
N VAL A 78 1.81 -21.71 -2.58
CA VAL A 78 0.95 -21.87 -1.39
C VAL A 78 1.58 -22.84 -0.40
N VAL A 79 2.22 -23.92 -0.85
CA VAL A 79 2.96 -24.84 0.03
C VAL A 79 4.08 -24.10 0.78
N GLU A 80 4.91 -23.32 0.06
CA GLU A 80 6.00 -22.53 0.65
C GLU A 80 5.47 -21.54 1.70
N GLU A 81 4.35 -20.88 1.40
CA GLU A 81 3.77 -19.86 2.28
C GLU A 81 3.07 -20.46 3.50
N LEU A 82 2.43 -21.62 3.38
CA LEU A 82 1.90 -22.34 4.54
C LEU A 82 3.01 -22.82 5.48
N ALA A 83 4.15 -23.25 4.91
CA ALA A 83 5.32 -23.60 5.71
C ALA A 83 5.88 -22.38 6.44
N LEU A 84 6.05 -21.27 5.73
CA LEU A 84 6.61 -20.03 6.27
C LEU A 84 5.71 -19.37 7.32
N GLN A 85 4.39 -19.33 7.08
CA GLN A 85 3.46 -18.56 7.91
C GLN A 85 2.83 -19.38 9.04
N GLU A 86 2.55 -20.66 8.79
CA GLU A 86 1.80 -21.52 9.72
C GLU A 86 2.64 -22.67 10.30
N GLY A 87 3.88 -22.84 9.82
CA GLY A 87 4.75 -23.96 10.19
C GLY A 87 4.17 -25.31 9.78
N VAL A 88 3.40 -25.35 8.68
CA VAL A 88 2.71 -26.56 8.21
C VAL A 88 3.35 -27.08 6.93
N SER A 89 3.78 -28.34 6.95
CA SER A 89 4.18 -29.04 5.74
C SER A 89 2.97 -29.36 4.87
N ALA A 90 3.07 -29.08 3.57
CA ALA A 90 2.05 -29.37 2.59
C ALA A 90 2.70 -29.89 1.29
N ARG A 91 1.90 -30.40 0.36
CA ARG A 91 2.36 -30.80 -0.98
C ARG A 91 1.31 -30.55 -2.04
N VAL A 92 1.77 -30.28 -3.27
CA VAL A 92 0.88 -30.26 -4.43
C VAL A 92 0.49 -31.68 -4.81
N VAL A 93 -0.79 -31.89 -5.14
CA VAL A 93 -1.32 -33.16 -5.65
C VAL A 93 -2.18 -32.86 -6.87
N VAL A 94 -1.96 -33.61 -7.95
CA VAL A 94 -2.78 -33.53 -9.16
C VAL A 94 -3.90 -34.56 -9.07
N GLY A 95 -5.16 -34.13 -9.17
CA GLY A 95 -6.32 -35.02 -9.16
C GLY A 95 -7.47 -34.52 -8.31
N GLN A 96 -8.25 -35.44 -7.75
CA GLN A 96 -9.48 -35.10 -7.01
C GLN A 96 -9.21 -34.73 -5.55
N ALA A 97 -9.93 -33.71 -5.08
CA ALA A 97 -9.90 -33.24 -3.70
C ALA A 97 -10.74 -34.13 -2.78
N ARG A 98 -10.35 -34.20 -1.51
CA ARG A 98 -11.13 -34.82 -0.42
C ARG A 98 -11.22 -33.87 0.78
N ALA A 99 -11.99 -34.27 1.79
CA ALA A 99 -12.04 -33.55 3.07
C ALA A 99 -10.63 -33.28 3.61
N GLY A 100 -10.41 -32.05 4.09
CA GLY A 100 -9.13 -31.55 4.58
C GLY A 100 -8.23 -30.90 3.52
N ASP A 101 -8.52 -31.07 2.22
CA ASP A 101 -7.69 -30.52 1.15
C ASP A 101 -7.98 -29.02 0.89
N ILE A 102 -7.02 -28.34 0.25
CA ILE A 102 -7.20 -27.03 -0.38
C ILE A 102 -7.20 -27.24 -1.89
N ARG A 103 -8.29 -26.94 -2.58
CA ARG A 103 -8.45 -27.10 -4.03
C ARG A 103 -8.35 -25.76 -4.74
N LEU A 104 -7.60 -25.71 -5.83
CA LEU A 104 -7.42 -24.54 -6.71
C LEU A 104 -7.92 -24.88 -8.12
N ASP A 105 -8.92 -24.15 -8.62
CA ASP A 105 -9.58 -24.47 -9.89
C ASP A 105 -9.73 -23.26 -10.81
N LEU A 106 -9.55 -23.49 -12.10
CA LEU A 106 -10.03 -22.59 -13.15
C LEU A 106 -11.39 -23.04 -13.66
N VAL A 107 -12.34 -22.11 -13.75
CA VAL A 107 -13.68 -22.39 -14.29
C VAL A 107 -13.92 -21.61 -15.58
N GLY A 108 -14.70 -22.21 -16.49
CA GLY A 108 -14.97 -21.63 -17.82
C GLY A 108 -16.01 -20.50 -17.83
N GLY A 109 -16.75 -20.29 -16.74
CA GLY A 109 -17.80 -19.26 -16.63
C GLY A 109 -17.45 -18.19 -15.59
N PRO A 110 -17.98 -16.96 -15.73
CA PRO A 110 -17.71 -15.87 -14.80
C PRO A 110 -18.16 -16.23 -13.38
N VAL A 111 -17.23 -16.10 -12.43
CA VAL A 111 -17.50 -16.24 -10.98
C VAL A 111 -17.86 -14.90 -10.36
N THR A 112 -17.27 -13.83 -10.89
CA THR A 112 -17.49 -12.44 -10.50
C THR A 112 -17.43 -11.56 -11.76
N PRO A 113 -17.77 -10.25 -11.68
CA PRO A 113 -17.64 -9.33 -12.81
C PRO A 113 -16.20 -9.08 -13.27
N SER A 114 -15.20 -9.39 -12.44
CA SER A 114 -13.78 -9.13 -12.73
C SER A 114 -13.01 -10.44 -12.93
N PRO A 115 -12.13 -10.55 -13.94
CA PRO A 115 -11.27 -11.72 -14.09
C PRO A 115 -10.29 -11.91 -12.92
N GLN A 116 -10.08 -10.88 -12.10
CA GLN A 116 -9.25 -10.93 -10.89
C GLN A 116 -10.02 -11.37 -9.64
N GLY A 117 -11.34 -11.59 -9.75
CA GLY A 117 -12.15 -12.08 -8.66
C GLY A 117 -12.16 -13.59 -8.53
N TYR A 118 -12.66 -14.06 -7.40
CA TYR A 118 -12.72 -15.47 -7.04
C TYR A 118 -13.92 -15.77 -6.15
N ARG A 119 -14.21 -17.07 -6.03
CA ARG A 119 -15.09 -17.61 -5.00
C ARG A 119 -14.31 -18.61 -4.15
N MET A 120 -14.39 -18.45 -2.83
CA MET A 120 -13.75 -19.32 -1.85
C MET A 120 -14.83 -19.98 -0.99
N VAL A 121 -14.89 -21.31 -0.98
CA VAL A 121 -15.77 -22.09 -0.11
C VAL A 121 -14.94 -22.79 0.94
N VAL A 122 -15.21 -22.51 2.22
CA VAL A 122 -14.60 -23.18 3.37
C VAL A 122 -15.64 -24.12 3.97
N GLY A 123 -15.50 -25.41 3.68
CA GLY A 123 -16.37 -26.49 4.17
C GLY A 123 -15.57 -27.59 4.86
N GLU A 124 -15.76 -28.84 4.44
CA GLU A 124 -14.88 -29.95 4.83
C GLU A 124 -13.52 -29.88 4.15
N SER A 125 -13.47 -29.26 2.97
CA SER A 125 -12.28 -28.81 2.25
C SER A 125 -12.38 -27.31 1.99
N VAL A 126 -11.28 -26.70 1.55
CA VAL A 126 -11.30 -25.34 1.01
C VAL A 126 -11.27 -25.43 -0.52
N ALA A 127 -12.18 -24.75 -1.21
CA ALA A 127 -12.17 -24.67 -2.67
C ALA A 127 -12.08 -23.21 -3.12
N ILE A 128 -11.09 -22.89 -3.95
CA ILE A 128 -10.87 -21.57 -4.54
C ILE A 128 -11.03 -21.68 -6.05
N THR A 129 -12.08 -21.06 -6.58
CA THR A 129 -12.45 -21.10 -8.00
C THR A 129 -12.40 -19.70 -8.61
N ALA A 130 -11.79 -19.56 -9.79
CA ALA A 130 -11.81 -18.31 -10.56
C ALA A 130 -11.72 -18.56 -12.06
N THR A 131 -11.94 -17.53 -12.88
CA THR A 131 -11.77 -17.62 -14.35
C THR A 131 -10.33 -17.43 -14.81
N SER A 132 -9.46 -16.93 -13.93
CA SER A 132 -8.05 -16.67 -14.24
C SER A 132 -7.13 -17.11 -13.11
N ARG A 133 -5.86 -17.36 -13.44
CA ARG A 133 -4.80 -17.62 -12.44
C ARG A 133 -4.72 -16.48 -11.41
N GLY A 134 -4.89 -15.23 -11.83
CA GLY A 134 -4.86 -14.07 -10.94
C GLY A 134 -6.02 -14.07 -9.92
N GLY A 135 -7.22 -14.49 -10.33
CA GLY A 135 -8.34 -14.69 -9.41
C GLY A 135 -8.05 -15.78 -8.38
N VAL A 136 -7.56 -16.95 -8.83
CA VAL A 136 -7.15 -18.04 -7.91
C VAL A 136 -6.07 -17.53 -6.94
N PHE A 137 -5.07 -16.82 -7.44
CA PHE A 137 -4.02 -16.21 -6.62
C PHE A 137 -4.60 -15.32 -5.51
N ASN A 138 -5.51 -14.40 -5.86
CA ASN A 138 -6.18 -13.52 -4.90
C ASN A 138 -6.97 -14.30 -3.84
N GLY A 139 -7.63 -15.41 -4.23
CA GLY A 139 -8.30 -16.30 -3.29
C GLY A 139 -7.34 -16.95 -2.28
N THR A 140 -6.13 -17.33 -2.72
CA THR A 140 -5.11 -17.87 -1.80
C THR A 140 -4.63 -16.81 -0.80
N ARG A 141 -4.54 -15.54 -1.21
CA ARG A 141 -4.19 -14.43 -0.29
C ARG A 141 -5.20 -14.34 0.85
N SER A 142 -6.49 -14.37 0.52
CA SER A 142 -7.56 -14.33 1.53
C SER A 142 -7.57 -15.57 2.42
N LEU A 143 -7.28 -16.76 1.89
CA LEU A 143 -7.14 -17.97 2.72
C LEU A 143 -5.98 -17.84 3.72
N LEU A 144 -4.81 -17.40 3.26
CA LEU A 144 -3.62 -17.24 4.12
C LEU A 144 -3.87 -16.16 5.19
N GLN A 145 -4.47 -15.04 4.81
CA GLN A 145 -4.86 -14.00 5.78
C GLN A 145 -5.91 -14.49 6.78
N ALA A 146 -6.89 -15.29 6.34
CA ALA A 146 -7.91 -15.87 7.21
C ALA A 146 -7.33 -16.87 8.22
N LEU A 147 -6.38 -17.71 7.79
CA LEU A 147 -5.60 -18.57 8.69
C LEU A 147 -4.85 -17.74 9.70
N ARG A 148 -4.19 -16.68 9.21
CA ARG A 148 -3.34 -15.82 10.00
C ARG A 148 -4.12 -15.04 11.06
N SER A 149 -5.24 -14.43 10.70
CA SER A 149 -6.03 -13.58 11.60
C SER A 149 -6.91 -14.39 12.55
N SER A 150 -7.09 -15.70 12.29
CA SER A 150 -7.93 -16.59 13.09
C SER A 150 -7.59 -16.56 14.59
N PRO A 151 -8.60 -16.52 15.47
CA PRO A 151 -8.39 -16.62 16.91
C PRO A 151 -7.96 -18.03 17.35
N GLN A 152 -8.20 -19.04 16.51
CA GLN A 152 -7.79 -20.42 16.75
C GLN A 152 -6.68 -20.79 15.75
N PRO A 153 -5.50 -21.22 16.23
CA PRO A 153 -4.37 -21.52 15.35
C PRO A 153 -4.74 -22.50 14.22
N ARG A 154 -4.28 -22.20 13.00
CA ARG A 154 -4.43 -23.06 11.81
C ARG A 154 -5.88 -23.39 11.46
N SER A 155 -6.81 -22.48 11.73
CA SER A 155 -8.23 -22.72 11.45
C SER A 155 -8.86 -21.55 10.69
N VAL A 156 -9.88 -21.85 9.90
CA VAL A 156 -10.69 -20.85 9.18
C VAL A 156 -12.15 -21.14 9.43
N ALA A 157 -12.93 -20.11 9.74
CA ALA A 157 -14.37 -20.24 9.89
C ALA A 157 -15.00 -20.75 8.58
N ARG A 158 -15.91 -21.72 8.68
CA ARG A 158 -16.65 -22.22 7.51
C ARG A 158 -17.57 -21.14 6.96
N GLY A 159 -17.72 -21.11 5.64
CA GLY A 159 -18.55 -20.16 4.92
C GLY A 159 -18.11 -20.00 3.46
N THR A 160 -18.70 -19.04 2.77
CA THR A 160 -18.42 -18.76 1.36
C THR A 160 -18.11 -17.29 1.17
N ALA A 161 -16.99 -17.00 0.52
CA ALA A 161 -16.63 -15.67 0.04
C ALA A 161 -16.80 -15.58 -1.48
N THR A 162 -17.33 -14.46 -1.98
CA THR A 162 -17.26 -14.08 -3.39
C THR A 162 -16.68 -12.68 -3.46
N ASP A 163 -15.52 -12.51 -4.09
CA ASP A 163 -14.69 -11.33 -3.88
C ASP A 163 -13.97 -10.90 -5.17
N TRP A 164 -13.85 -9.58 -5.40
CA TRP A 164 -13.26 -9.02 -6.61
C TRP A 164 -12.89 -7.54 -6.45
N PRO A 165 -11.89 -7.02 -7.20
CA PRO A 165 -11.52 -5.61 -7.12
C PRO A 165 -12.45 -4.71 -7.94
N ASP A 166 -12.58 -3.44 -7.51
CA ASP A 166 -13.18 -2.36 -8.30
C ASP A 166 -12.26 -1.86 -9.41
N ASN A 167 -10.96 -1.76 -9.13
CA ASN A 167 -9.98 -1.27 -10.09
C ASN A 167 -9.05 -2.38 -10.60
N ALA A 168 -8.72 -2.34 -11.89
CA ALA A 168 -7.90 -3.36 -12.56
C ALA A 168 -6.41 -3.27 -12.21
N GLN A 169 -5.87 -2.05 -12.08
CA GLN A 169 -4.48 -1.77 -11.69
C GLN A 169 -4.46 -1.18 -10.27
N ARG A 170 -3.74 -1.83 -9.37
CA ARG A 170 -3.62 -1.41 -7.96
C ARG A 170 -2.17 -1.58 -7.58
N GLY A 171 -1.53 -0.52 -7.12
CA GLY A 171 -0.08 -0.53 -7.12
C GLY A 171 0.60 0.49 -6.24
N GLN A 172 1.92 0.50 -6.39
CA GLN A 172 2.78 1.56 -5.88
C GLN A 172 3.81 1.90 -6.96
N MET A 173 4.23 3.15 -6.97
CA MET A 173 5.45 3.60 -7.59
C MET A 173 6.53 3.74 -6.52
N LEU A 174 7.74 3.28 -6.82
CA LEU A 174 8.92 3.52 -5.98
C LEU A 174 10.00 4.22 -6.79
N ASP A 175 10.42 5.37 -6.28
CA ASP A 175 11.56 6.13 -6.76
C ASP A 175 12.87 5.48 -6.34
N VAL A 176 13.43 4.71 -7.29
CA VAL A 176 14.77 4.13 -7.16
C VAL A 176 15.84 4.99 -7.86
N GLY A 177 15.42 5.95 -8.69
CA GLY A 177 16.28 6.94 -9.37
C GLY A 177 17.04 7.81 -8.37
N ARG A 178 16.33 8.43 -7.43
CA ARG A 178 16.93 9.27 -6.38
C ARG A 178 17.64 8.44 -5.32
N LYS A 179 17.11 7.27 -4.95
CA LYS A 179 17.69 6.36 -3.95
C LYS A 179 17.81 4.94 -4.47
N TYR A 180 19.02 4.37 -4.44
CA TYR A 180 19.17 2.95 -4.73
C TYR A 180 18.60 2.07 -3.61
N PHE A 181 17.83 1.05 -4.00
CA PHE A 181 17.33 -0.02 -3.12
C PHE A 181 17.82 -1.38 -3.64
N GLY A 182 18.26 -2.27 -2.74
CA GLY A 182 18.71 -3.60 -3.15
C GLY A 182 17.59 -4.48 -3.74
N VAL A 183 17.95 -5.42 -4.60
CA VAL A 183 16.99 -6.33 -5.28
C VAL A 183 16.17 -7.15 -4.27
N ASP A 184 16.77 -7.57 -3.17
CA ASP A 184 16.04 -8.32 -2.12
C ASP A 184 14.95 -7.50 -1.45
N TYR A 185 15.18 -6.20 -1.26
CA TYR A 185 14.16 -5.27 -0.81
C TYR A 185 13.04 -5.15 -1.85
N LEU A 186 13.36 -5.03 -3.14
CA LEU A 186 12.34 -4.96 -4.20
C LEU A 186 11.49 -6.26 -4.23
N LYS A 187 12.12 -7.42 -4.02
CA LYS A 187 11.42 -8.70 -3.84
C LYS A 187 10.53 -8.71 -2.60
N GLN A 188 10.96 -8.09 -1.50
CA GLN A 188 10.12 -7.93 -0.31
C GLN A 188 8.90 -7.04 -0.59
N GLN A 189 9.06 -5.95 -1.32
CA GLN A 189 7.94 -5.09 -1.72
C GLN A 189 6.94 -5.84 -2.60
N ILE A 190 7.41 -6.69 -3.52
CA ILE A 190 6.54 -7.58 -4.32
C ILE A 190 5.72 -8.52 -3.43
N ARG A 191 6.35 -9.15 -2.43
CA ARG A 191 5.63 -10.01 -1.46
C ARG A 191 4.56 -9.22 -0.71
N GLN A 192 4.91 -8.02 -0.23
CA GLN A 192 3.99 -7.13 0.48
C GLN A 192 2.79 -6.71 -0.37
N MET A 193 3.06 -6.32 -1.62
CA MET A 193 2.02 -5.97 -2.58
C MET A 193 1.07 -7.13 -2.83
N ALA A 194 1.63 -8.31 -3.12
CA ALA A 194 0.85 -9.49 -3.42
C ALA A 194 0.01 -9.94 -2.21
N TRP A 195 0.53 -9.80 -0.99
CA TRP A 195 -0.21 -10.01 0.25
C TRP A 195 -1.48 -9.15 0.31
N TYR A 196 -1.37 -7.87 -0.05
CA TYR A 196 -2.51 -6.95 -0.15
C TYR A 196 -3.24 -6.98 -1.50
N LYS A 197 -3.00 -7.99 -2.36
CA LYS A 197 -3.63 -8.13 -3.68
C LYS A 197 -3.38 -6.94 -4.62
N LEU A 198 -2.30 -6.18 -4.41
CA LEU A 198 -1.76 -5.21 -5.36
C LEU A 198 -1.01 -5.95 -6.46
N ASN A 199 -1.10 -5.45 -7.69
CA ASN A 199 -0.65 -6.17 -8.88
C ASN A 199 0.25 -5.35 -9.82
N THR A 200 0.56 -4.10 -9.48
CA THR A 200 1.32 -3.19 -10.36
C THR A 200 2.43 -2.49 -9.59
N PHE A 201 3.68 -2.75 -9.94
CA PHE A 201 4.87 -2.15 -9.32
C PHE A 201 5.56 -1.22 -10.32
N HIS A 202 5.35 0.08 -10.18
CA HIS A 202 5.97 1.10 -11.01
C HIS A 202 7.36 1.42 -10.44
N LEU A 203 8.42 1.17 -11.22
CA LEU A 203 9.80 1.46 -10.84
C LEU A 203 10.28 2.70 -11.59
N HIS A 204 10.44 3.81 -10.88
CA HIS A 204 11.03 5.05 -11.38
C HIS A 204 12.55 4.93 -11.36
N LEU A 205 13.13 4.47 -12.48
CA LEU A 205 14.50 3.96 -12.55
C LEU A 205 15.54 5.01 -12.92
N SER A 206 15.13 6.24 -13.22
CA SER A 206 16.04 7.33 -13.60
C SER A 206 15.53 8.67 -13.10
N ASP A 207 16.42 9.44 -12.49
CA ASP A 207 16.17 10.84 -12.12
C ASP A 207 17.50 11.61 -12.05
N TRP A 208 17.49 12.84 -11.54
CA TRP A 208 18.63 13.73 -11.41
C TRP A 208 19.82 13.11 -10.67
N ASN A 209 19.58 12.23 -9.69
CA ASN A 209 20.65 11.63 -8.88
C ASN A 209 21.24 10.36 -9.49
N GLY A 210 20.53 9.70 -10.41
CA GLY A 210 21.05 8.48 -11.00
C GLY A 210 20.14 7.82 -12.03
N PHE A 211 20.79 7.18 -12.99
CA PHE A 211 20.21 6.28 -13.97
C PHE A 211 20.53 4.83 -13.55
N ARG A 212 19.51 4.09 -13.11
CA ARG A 212 19.67 2.84 -12.34
C ARG A 212 19.58 1.58 -13.17
N ILE A 213 19.54 1.68 -14.49
CA ILE A 213 19.48 0.52 -15.37
C ILE A 213 20.80 0.41 -16.12
N GLU A 214 21.36 -0.78 -16.18
CA GLU A 214 22.46 -1.09 -17.10
C GLU A 214 22.01 -0.88 -18.56
N SER A 215 22.55 0.15 -19.22
CA SER A 215 22.37 0.40 -20.65
C SER A 215 23.56 -0.13 -21.44
N LEU A 216 23.31 -1.03 -22.39
CA LEU A 216 24.29 -1.49 -23.38
C LEU A 216 24.46 -0.49 -24.51
N ALA A 217 23.41 0.28 -24.83
CA ALA A 217 23.47 1.31 -25.85
C ALA A 217 24.34 2.51 -25.41
N TYR A 218 24.27 2.85 -24.12
CA TYR A 218 24.96 3.99 -23.51
C TYR A 218 25.53 3.64 -22.13
N PRO A 219 26.58 2.79 -22.04
CA PRO A 219 27.15 2.38 -20.75
C PRO A 219 27.57 3.54 -19.84
N GLU A 220 27.99 4.66 -20.43
CA GLU A 220 28.47 5.86 -19.74
C GLU A 220 27.43 6.60 -18.89
N ILE A 221 26.13 6.42 -19.16
CA ILE A 221 25.07 7.06 -18.35
C ILE A 221 24.69 6.21 -17.12
N THR A 222 25.10 4.94 -17.10
CA THR A 222 24.76 4.00 -16.03
C THR A 222 25.44 4.42 -14.73
N SER A 223 24.66 4.59 -13.66
CA SER A 223 25.19 4.98 -12.35
C SER A 223 25.96 3.84 -11.68
N PRO A 224 26.95 4.14 -10.81
CA PRO A 224 27.70 3.10 -10.09
C PRO A 224 26.82 2.14 -9.28
N GLN A 225 25.73 2.67 -8.71
CA GLN A 225 24.64 1.86 -8.15
C GLN A 225 23.53 1.79 -9.20
N ALA A 226 23.45 0.65 -9.89
CA ALA A 226 22.46 0.34 -10.90
C ALA A 226 22.15 -1.17 -10.87
N TYR A 227 20.99 -1.54 -11.39
CA TYR A 227 20.58 -2.91 -11.58
C TYR A 227 21.11 -3.44 -12.91
N THR A 228 21.71 -4.61 -12.86
CA THR A 228 22.07 -5.36 -14.06
C THR A 228 20.81 -5.84 -14.78
N ARG A 229 20.94 -6.09 -16.08
CA ARG A 229 19.84 -6.67 -16.87
C ARG A 229 19.38 -8.02 -16.32
N ALA A 230 20.31 -8.84 -15.82
CA ALA A 230 20.01 -10.14 -15.23
C ALA A 230 19.19 -10.02 -13.94
N GLU A 231 19.52 -9.07 -13.07
CA GLU A 231 18.77 -8.78 -11.85
C GLU A 231 17.34 -8.30 -12.15
N LEU A 232 17.17 -7.41 -13.14
CA LEU A 232 15.85 -6.92 -13.52
C LEU A 232 14.98 -8.03 -14.13
N ARG A 233 15.56 -8.90 -14.96
CA ARG A 233 14.86 -10.08 -15.48
C ARG A 233 14.47 -11.07 -14.37
N ASP A 234 15.35 -11.26 -13.38
CA ASP A 234 15.02 -12.08 -12.23
C ASP A 234 13.92 -11.48 -11.36
N LEU A 235 13.98 -10.17 -11.12
CA LEU A 235 12.96 -9.44 -10.40
C LEU A 235 11.60 -9.52 -11.11
N GLU A 236 11.57 -9.41 -12.44
CA GLU A 236 10.35 -9.53 -13.24
C GLU A 236 9.73 -10.94 -13.15
N ARG A 237 10.52 -12.00 -13.28
CA ARG A 237 10.03 -13.37 -13.06
C ARG A 237 9.51 -13.56 -11.64
N TYR A 238 10.22 -13.00 -10.66
CA TYR A 238 9.78 -13.03 -9.27
C TYR A 238 8.43 -12.31 -9.11
N ALA A 239 8.28 -11.10 -9.64
CA ALA A 239 7.02 -10.35 -9.63
C ALA A 239 5.87 -11.14 -10.28
N ALA A 240 6.09 -11.71 -11.47
CA ALA A 240 5.09 -12.48 -12.19
C ALA A 240 4.59 -13.70 -11.39
N SER A 241 5.49 -14.37 -10.67
CA SER A 241 5.14 -15.50 -9.82
C SER A 241 4.15 -15.12 -8.68
N TYR A 242 4.23 -13.86 -8.22
CA TYR A 242 3.31 -13.24 -7.25
C TYR A 242 2.14 -12.49 -7.89
N GLY A 243 1.96 -12.58 -9.21
CA GLY A 243 0.90 -11.87 -9.93
C GLY A 243 1.08 -10.35 -9.97
N VAL A 244 2.31 -9.86 -9.78
CA VAL A 244 2.68 -8.44 -9.87
C VAL A 244 3.33 -8.17 -11.22
N THR A 245 2.88 -7.12 -11.91
CA THR A 245 3.48 -6.61 -13.14
C THR A 245 4.39 -5.44 -12.80
N ILE A 246 5.64 -5.45 -13.29
CA ILE A 246 6.55 -4.31 -13.15
C ILE A 246 6.29 -3.33 -14.30
N ILE A 247 6.20 -2.04 -14.01
CA ILE A 247 6.19 -0.97 -15.02
C ILE A 247 7.54 -0.27 -14.91
N PRO A 248 8.47 -0.49 -15.87
CA PRO A 248 9.73 0.23 -15.87
C PRO A 248 9.51 1.65 -16.37
N GLU A 249 10.10 2.62 -15.67
CA GLU A 249 10.12 4.01 -16.08
C GLU A 249 11.54 4.51 -16.30
N ILE A 250 11.75 5.13 -17.45
CA ILE A 250 12.83 6.08 -17.67
C ILE A 250 12.21 7.43 -17.99
N ASP A 251 12.51 8.42 -17.16
CA ASP A 251 11.88 9.73 -17.27
C ASP A 251 12.62 10.61 -18.28
N LEU A 252 11.89 11.01 -19.33
CA LEU A 252 12.40 11.83 -20.41
C LEU A 252 11.33 12.82 -20.89
N PRO A 253 11.71 14.03 -21.35
CA PRO A 253 13.06 14.57 -21.41
C PRO A 253 13.49 15.34 -20.16
N GLY A 254 12.59 15.54 -19.19
CA GLY A 254 12.89 16.13 -17.88
C GLY A 254 13.68 15.17 -16.98
N HIS A 255 13.97 15.58 -15.74
CA HIS A 255 14.64 14.75 -14.74
C HIS A 255 15.98 14.12 -15.18
N ALA A 256 16.60 14.66 -16.23
CA ALA A 256 17.66 14.00 -16.97
C ALA A 256 19.08 14.38 -16.48
N ALA A 257 19.22 15.03 -15.32
CA ALA A 257 20.52 15.56 -14.90
C ALA A 257 21.61 14.47 -14.78
N ALA A 258 21.26 13.24 -14.39
CA ALA A 258 22.20 12.12 -14.39
C ALA A 258 22.71 11.76 -15.79
N ILE A 259 21.82 11.78 -16.79
CA ILE A 259 22.16 11.56 -18.20
C ILE A 259 23.03 12.71 -18.71
N SER A 260 22.60 13.96 -18.49
CA SER A 260 23.30 15.17 -18.91
C SER A 260 24.67 15.31 -18.26
N LYS A 261 24.88 14.80 -17.05
CA LYS A 261 26.21 14.77 -16.41
C LYS A 261 27.19 13.89 -17.17
N ALA A 262 26.74 12.76 -17.70
CA ALA A 262 27.57 11.87 -18.51
C ALA A 262 27.67 12.32 -19.98
N LYS A 263 26.62 12.97 -20.49
CA LYS A 263 26.51 13.48 -21.86
C LYS A 263 25.98 14.92 -21.90
N PRO A 264 26.80 15.93 -21.56
CA PRO A 264 26.37 17.32 -21.51
C PRO A 264 25.82 17.85 -22.84
N GLU A 265 26.27 17.29 -23.96
CA GLU A 265 25.85 17.66 -25.31
C GLU A 265 24.37 17.39 -25.60
N LEU A 266 23.72 16.53 -24.81
CA LEU A 266 22.30 16.20 -24.96
C LEU A 266 21.36 17.22 -24.32
N ALA A 267 21.84 18.06 -23.40
CA ALA A 267 21.02 19.07 -22.74
C ALA A 267 20.74 20.27 -23.67
N PHE A 268 19.72 21.05 -23.31
CA PHE A 268 19.49 22.37 -23.90
C PHE A 268 20.67 23.31 -23.63
N GLY A 269 20.98 24.19 -24.58
CA GLY A 269 22.04 25.19 -24.42
C GLY A 269 21.58 26.44 -23.67
N CYS A 270 20.30 26.78 -23.80
CA CYS A 270 19.68 27.90 -23.08
C CYS A 270 19.61 27.64 -21.56
N GLU A 271 19.99 28.65 -20.76
CA GLU A 271 19.97 28.57 -19.29
C GLU A 271 18.58 28.27 -18.73
N SER A 272 17.52 28.77 -19.39
CA SER A 272 16.14 28.59 -18.93
C SER A 272 15.71 27.13 -18.81
N MET A 273 16.33 26.23 -19.57
CA MET A 273 16.05 24.80 -19.58
C MET A 273 16.95 23.97 -18.65
N SER A 274 17.95 24.61 -18.02
CA SER A 274 18.92 23.93 -17.17
C SER A 274 18.34 23.46 -15.84
N LYS A 275 17.18 23.99 -15.44
CA LYS A 275 16.49 23.74 -14.15
C LYS A 275 14.99 23.49 -14.35
N PRO A 276 14.31 22.81 -13.40
CA PRO A 276 12.86 22.66 -13.42
C PRO A 276 12.13 24.00 -13.25
N ALA A 277 10.87 24.03 -13.69
CA ALA A 277 10.05 25.23 -13.76
C ALA A 277 9.57 25.71 -12.38
N GLY A 278 10.04 26.89 -11.92
CA GLY A 278 9.43 27.59 -10.78
C GLY A 278 9.52 26.88 -9.42
N VAL A 279 10.40 25.88 -9.31
CA VAL A 279 10.56 25.03 -8.12
C VAL A 279 12.03 24.90 -7.77
N SER A 280 12.33 24.94 -6.47
CA SER A 280 13.67 24.71 -5.92
C SER A 280 13.68 23.37 -5.19
N TRP A 281 13.53 22.29 -5.96
CA TRP A 281 13.65 20.93 -5.44
C TRP A 281 15.11 20.55 -5.21
N GLU A 282 15.35 19.49 -4.45
CA GLU A 282 16.68 18.91 -4.35
C GLU A 282 17.12 18.40 -5.74
N GLY A 283 18.35 18.71 -6.14
CA GLY A 283 18.85 18.38 -7.48
C GLY A 283 18.51 19.40 -8.57
N ALA A 284 17.57 20.32 -8.34
CA ALA A 284 17.16 21.34 -9.32
C ALA A 284 18.31 22.28 -9.76
N ASP A 285 19.29 22.52 -8.89
CA ASP A 285 20.46 23.35 -9.17
C ASP A 285 21.60 22.62 -9.89
N SER A 286 21.48 21.31 -10.13
CA SER A 286 22.55 20.50 -10.74
C SER A 286 22.86 20.87 -12.20
N GLY A 287 21.94 21.57 -12.87
CA GLY A 287 22.03 21.87 -14.30
C GLY A 287 21.71 20.65 -15.18
N GLY A 288 21.45 20.89 -16.46
CA GLY A 288 21.18 19.82 -17.43
C GLY A 288 19.87 19.06 -17.16
N TRP A 289 18.89 19.69 -16.52
CA TRP A 289 17.62 19.08 -16.15
C TRP A 289 16.85 18.49 -17.33
N THR A 290 16.86 19.18 -18.47
CA THR A 290 16.05 18.80 -19.63
C THR A 290 16.92 18.48 -20.84
N LEU A 291 16.67 17.34 -21.48
CA LEU A 291 17.28 16.98 -22.76
C LEU A 291 16.71 17.84 -23.90
N ASP A 292 17.57 18.25 -24.83
CA ASP A 292 17.22 19.08 -25.98
C ASP A 292 16.50 18.28 -27.07
N VAL A 293 15.19 18.09 -26.88
CA VAL A 293 14.33 17.37 -27.83
C VAL A 293 14.21 18.05 -29.20
N THR A 294 14.80 19.22 -29.41
CA THR A 294 14.83 19.87 -30.73
C THR A 294 15.92 19.30 -31.63
N LYS A 295 16.91 18.60 -31.06
CA LYS A 295 18.03 17.98 -31.78
C LYS A 295 17.68 16.56 -32.23
N ALA A 296 17.94 16.26 -33.50
CA ALA A 296 17.77 14.92 -34.05
C ALA A 296 18.60 13.85 -33.31
N ALA A 297 19.82 14.19 -32.88
CA ALA A 297 20.68 13.29 -32.13
C ALA A 297 20.11 12.93 -30.74
N VAL A 298 19.45 13.88 -30.07
CA VAL A 298 18.79 13.65 -28.78
C VAL A 298 17.55 12.77 -28.96
N ARG A 299 16.74 13.01 -29.99
CA ARG A 299 15.60 12.15 -30.31
C ARG A 299 16.02 10.73 -30.66
N GLU A 300 17.09 10.55 -31.43
CA GLU A 300 17.66 9.22 -31.69
C GLU A 300 18.16 8.55 -30.41
N PHE A 301 18.84 9.29 -29.54
CA PHE A 301 19.26 8.80 -28.22
C PHE A 301 18.07 8.29 -27.41
N SER A 302 17.02 9.10 -27.26
CA SER A 302 15.83 8.75 -26.51
C SER A 302 15.09 7.56 -27.11
N ARG A 303 14.93 7.50 -28.44
CA ARG A 303 14.31 6.36 -29.12
C ARG A 303 15.07 5.07 -28.85
N ARG A 304 16.40 5.08 -28.95
CA ARG A 304 17.23 3.90 -28.70
C ARG A 304 17.18 3.45 -27.25
N LEU A 305 17.16 4.40 -26.31
CA LEU A 305 17.07 4.08 -24.88
C LEU A 305 15.69 3.50 -24.51
N VAL A 306 14.60 4.08 -25.02
CA VAL A 306 13.24 3.56 -24.84
C VAL A 306 13.07 2.18 -25.47
N ALA A 307 13.65 1.94 -26.66
CA ALA A 307 13.66 0.62 -27.29
C ALA A 307 14.42 -0.40 -26.43
N GLU A 308 15.59 -0.03 -25.87
CA GLU A 308 16.36 -0.92 -25.00
C GLU A 308 15.60 -1.31 -23.73
N VAL A 309 14.89 -0.36 -23.10
CA VAL A 309 14.03 -0.65 -21.94
C VAL A 309 12.83 -1.49 -22.34
N ALA A 310 12.20 -1.20 -23.48
CA ALA A 310 11.10 -2.00 -24.01
C ALA A 310 11.54 -3.46 -24.25
N ASP A 311 12.75 -3.71 -24.76
CA ASP A 311 13.30 -5.05 -24.96
C ASP A 311 13.79 -5.72 -23.67
N LEU A 312 14.13 -4.95 -22.62
CA LEU A 312 14.63 -5.50 -21.36
C LEU A 312 13.54 -6.07 -20.46
N PHE A 313 12.28 -5.66 -20.61
CA PHE A 313 11.19 -6.16 -19.78
C PHE A 313 10.22 -7.00 -20.62
N ASP A 314 9.55 -7.98 -20.04
CA ASP A 314 8.40 -8.67 -20.63
C ASP A 314 7.08 -7.94 -20.33
N SER A 315 7.12 -6.98 -19.40
CA SER A 315 5.99 -6.11 -19.07
C SER A 315 5.30 -5.56 -20.33
N PRO A 316 3.96 -5.56 -20.38
CA PRO A 316 3.22 -4.96 -21.49
C PRO A 316 3.25 -3.42 -21.47
N TYR A 317 3.91 -2.82 -20.48
CA TYR A 317 3.97 -1.38 -20.28
C TYR A 317 5.41 -0.86 -20.25
N VAL A 318 5.60 0.37 -20.71
CA VAL A 318 6.81 1.18 -20.48
C VAL A 318 6.32 2.58 -20.12
N HIS A 319 6.78 3.12 -18.99
CA HIS A 319 6.54 4.51 -18.64
C HIS A 319 7.70 5.36 -19.15
N ILE A 320 7.41 6.47 -19.81
CA ILE A 320 8.44 7.35 -20.40
C ILE A 320 8.57 8.69 -19.66
N GLY A 321 7.89 8.83 -18.51
CA GLY A 321 7.93 10.01 -17.64
C GLY A 321 7.14 11.18 -18.20
N THR A 322 7.86 12.23 -18.61
CA THR A 322 7.39 13.43 -19.35
C THR A 322 6.88 14.60 -18.50
N ASP A 323 7.03 14.52 -17.19
CA ASP A 323 6.70 15.59 -16.25
C ASP A 323 7.82 16.63 -16.11
N GLU A 324 7.47 17.75 -15.49
CA GLU A 324 8.38 18.85 -15.12
C GLU A 324 9.20 19.47 -16.28
N VAL A 325 8.73 19.30 -17.51
CA VAL A 325 9.23 20.00 -18.71
C VAL A 325 8.59 21.41 -18.83
N PRO A 326 9.09 22.33 -19.68
CA PRO A 326 8.81 23.78 -19.64
C PRO A 326 7.39 24.19 -19.30
N LEU A 327 7.24 25.05 -18.29
CA LEU A 327 5.97 25.69 -17.94
C LEU A 327 6.03 27.22 -17.95
N THR A 328 7.21 27.80 -17.68
CA THR A 328 7.34 29.25 -17.47
C THR A 328 7.54 30.00 -18.78
N SER A 329 7.14 31.28 -18.81
CA SER A 329 7.44 32.19 -19.93
C SER A 329 8.94 32.27 -20.25
N TYR A 330 9.81 32.08 -19.25
CA TYR A 330 11.25 32.06 -19.44
C TYR A 330 11.75 30.79 -20.14
N GLN A 331 11.22 29.61 -19.77
CA GLN A 331 11.55 28.34 -20.42
C GLN A 331 11.01 28.26 -21.85
N VAL A 332 9.75 28.62 -22.07
CA VAL A 332 9.15 28.58 -23.41
C VAL A 332 9.78 29.58 -24.38
N ALA A 333 10.51 30.58 -23.86
CA ALA A 333 11.29 31.53 -24.65
C ALA A 333 12.70 31.03 -25.01
N CYS A 334 13.07 29.80 -24.65
CA CYS A 334 14.33 29.19 -25.07
C CYS A 334 14.47 29.23 -26.62
N PRO A 335 15.52 29.84 -27.18
CA PRO A 335 15.66 30.03 -28.63
C PRO A 335 15.57 28.73 -29.43
N GLU A 336 16.16 27.65 -28.92
CA GLU A 336 16.11 26.32 -29.54
C GLU A 336 14.66 25.81 -29.69
N LEU A 337 13.84 25.94 -28.63
CA LEU A 337 12.42 25.55 -28.64
C LEU A 337 11.60 26.39 -29.62
N VAL A 338 11.76 27.71 -29.57
CA VAL A 338 11.02 28.65 -30.43
C VAL A 338 11.38 28.40 -31.90
N GLN A 339 12.66 28.19 -32.20
CA GLN A 339 13.10 27.89 -33.56
C GLN A 339 12.53 26.57 -34.06
N TYR A 340 12.57 25.50 -33.24
CA TYR A 340 12.00 24.21 -33.62
C TYR A 340 10.48 24.28 -33.81
N GLN A 341 9.77 24.96 -32.91
CA GLN A 341 8.33 25.22 -33.02
C GLN A 341 7.99 25.90 -34.35
N GLN A 342 8.72 26.95 -34.73
CA GLN A 342 8.54 27.64 -36.02
C GLN A 342 8.85 26.75 -37.22
N GLN A 343 9.94 25.99 -37.18
CA GLN A 343 10.34 25.07 -38.26
C GLN A 343 9.30 23.97 -38.51
N ARG A 344 8.67 23.47 -37.45
CA ARG A 344 7.60 22.46 -37.53
C ARG A 344 6.23 23.05 -37.84
N GLY A 345 6.09 24.37 -37.83
CA GLY A 345 4.82 25.05 -38.00
C GLY A 345 3.84 24.78 -36.86
N PHE A 346 4.34 24.49 -35.65
CA PHE A 346 3.49 24.23 -34.50
C PHE A 346 2.90 25.54 -33.96
N PRO A 347 1.58 25.60 -33.69
CA PRO A 347 0.96 26.77 -33.07
C PRO A 347 1.49 27.10 -31.67
N TYR A 348 1.85 26.07 -30.88
CA TYR A 348 2.28 26.23 -29.49
C TYR A 348 3.63 25.55 -29.22
N VAL A 349 4.42 26.08 -28.30
CA VAL A 349 5.69 25.45 -27.87
C VAL A 349 5.45 24.08 -27.22
N ALA A 350 4.35 23.92 -26.48
CA ALA A 350 3.97 22.65 -25.86
C ALA A 350 3.78 21.52 -26.88
N ASP A 351 3.43 21.84 -28.14
CA ASP A 351 3.31 20.84 -29.22
C ASP A 351 4.64 20.15 -29.52
N VAL A 352 5.78 20.79 -29.24
CA VAL A 352 7.11 20.15 -29.37
C VAL A 352 7.22 18.92 -28.46
N PHE A 353 6.68 19.01 -27.25
CA PHE A 353 6.70 17.91 -26.28
C PHE A 353 5.62 16.86 -26.59
N VAL A 354 4.44 17.27 -27.07
CA VAL A 354 3.42 16.30 -27.53
C VAL A 354 3.93 15.49 -28.74
N ASP A 355 4.59 16.15 -29.70
CA ASP A 355 5.24 15.50 -30.85
C ASP A 355 6.33 14.51 -30.39
N TYR A 356 7.16 14.90 -29.40
CA TYR A 356 8.16 14.02 -28.80
C TYR A 356 7.54 12.80 -28.08
N ILE A 357 6.48 13.01 -27.29
CA ILE A 357 5.74 11.94 -26.61
C ILE A 357 5.21 10.92 -27.64
N ASN A 358 4.58 11.42 -28.72
CA ASN A 358 4.03 10.56 -29.76
C ASN A 358 5.12 9.81 -30.55
N GLU A 359 6.32 10.39 -30.70
CA GLU A 359 7.48 9.70 -31.28
C GLU A 359 7.95 8.54 -30.39
N LEU A 360 8.09 8.76 -29.08
CA LEU A 360 8.47 7.70 -28.15
C LEU A 360 7.38 6.63 -27.99
N ASP A 361 6.11 7.02 -28.00
CA ASP A 361 5.00 6.07 -28.03
C ASP A 361 5.06 5.16 -29.26
N ALA A 362 5.43 5.69 -30.44
CA ALA A 362 5.60 4.88 -31.63
C ALA A 362 6.71 3.81 -31.45
N VAL A 363 7.79 4.14 -30.74
CA VAL A 363 8.82 3.16 -30.39
C VAL A 363 8.24 2.09 -29.49
N VAL A 364 7.65 2.44 -28.34
CA VAL A 364 7.07 1.46 -27.40
C VAL A 364 6.05 0.53 -28.10
N ARG A 365 5.21 1.09 -28.99
CA ARG A 365 4.25 0.31 -29.79
C ARG A 365 4.91 -0.65 -30.77
N SER A 366 6.05 -0.29 -31.34
CA SER A 366 6.78 -1.19 -32.25
C SER A 366 7.30 -2.46 -31.55
N HIS A 367 7.47 -2.41 -30.23
CA HIS A 367 7.78 -3.58 -29.38
C HIS A 367 6.52 -4.28 -28.83
N GLY A 368 5.32 -3.94 -29.32
CA GLY A 368 4.06 -4.55 -28.91
C GLY A 368 3.53 -4.11 -27.54
N LYS A 369 4.04 -2.99 -27.01
CA LYS A 369 3.74 -2.51 -25.65
C LYS A 369 2.84 -1.28 -25.65
N THR A 370 2.38 -0.91 -24.45
CA THR A 370 1.58 0.29 -24.21
C THR A 370 2.40 1.31 -23.42
N THR A 371 2.52 2.51 -23.95
CA THR A 371 3.17 3.64 -23.29
C THR A 371 2.34 4.16 -22.13
N GLN A 372 3.04 4.55 -21.06
CA GLN A 372 2.48 5.29 -19.94
C GLN A 372 3.26 6.60 -19.74
N VAL A 373 2.57 7.63 -19.30
CA VAL A 373 3.16 8.97 -19.07
C VAL A 373 2.58 9.59 -17.81
N TRP A 374 3.34 10.49 -17.18
CA TRP A 374 2.79 11.44 -16.22
C TRP A 374 1.92 12.46 -16.95
N GLN A 375 0.86 12.91 -16.29
CA GLN A 375 0.12 14.08 -16.76
C GLN A 375 1.01 15.32 -16.66
N TRP A 376 1.25 16.01 -17.78
CA TRP A 376 2.00 17.27 -17.78
C TRP A 376 1.84 18.12 -19.04
N TRP A 377 1.82 17.50 -20.22
CA TRP A 377 1.90 18.20 -21.52
C TRP A 377 0.81 19.26 -21.76
N ASP A 378 -0.33 19.19 -21.06
CA ASP A 378 -1.44 20.15 -21.13
C ASP A 378 -1.70 20.88 -19.81
N TYR A 379 -0.79 20.77 -18.84
CA TYR A 379 -0.90 21.48 -17.58
C TYR A 379 -0.47 22.93 -17.75
N GLN A 380 -1.42 23.87 -17.57
CA GLN A 380 -1.21 25.32 -17.73
C GLN A 380 -0.64 25.72 -19.10
N GLN A 381 -0.79 24.86 -20.10
CA GLN A 381 -0.26 25.03 -21.44
C GLN A 381 -1.36 24.75 -22.47
N GLN A 382 -1.27 25.43 -23.61
CA GLN A 382 -2.13 25.13 -24.77
C GLN A 382 -1.37 24.21 -25.72
N THR A 383 -2.07 23.20 -26.24
CA THR A 383 -1.58 22.28 -27.25
C THR A 383 -2.59 22.21 -28.40
N SER A 384 -2.09 22.07 -29.62
CA SER A 384 -2.87 21.78 -30.82
C SER A 384 -2.75 20.31 -31.22
N LEU A 385 -1.66 19.65 -30.83
CA LEU A 385 -1.48 18.22 -30.96
C LEU A 385 -2.13 17.47 -29.81
N THR A 386 -2.47 16.20 -30.05
CA THR A 386 -3.04 15.31 -29.04
C THR A 386 -2.08 14.16 -28.80
N VAL A 387 -1.77 13.87 -27.53
CA VAL A 387 -1.12 12.61 -27.15
C VAL A 387 -2.05 11.45 -27.51
N ASP A 388 -1.56 10.41 -28.19
CA ASP A 388 -2.38 9.28 -28.64
C ASP A 388 -3.26 8.72 -27.51
N LYS A 389 -4.56 8.52 -27.77
CA LYS A 389 -5.55 8.05 -26.77
C LYS A 389 -5.27 6.65 -26.22
N ARG A 390 -4.40 5.89 -26.87
CA ARG A 390 -3.93 4.58 -26.39
C ARG A 390 -2.96 4.71 -25.21
N VAL A 391 -2.25 5.82 -25.09
CA VAL A 391 -1.34 6.10 -23.96
C VAL A 391 -2.14 6.09 -22.67
N ILE A 392 -1.58 5.45 -21.63
CA ILE A 392 -2.15 5.47 -20.28
C ILE A 392 -1.56 6.66 -19.54
N VAL A 393 -2.40 7.47 -18.89
CA VAL A 393 -1.98 8.69 -18.22
C VAL A 393 -2.02 8.49 -16.70
N HIS A 394 -0.90 8.74 -16.03
CA HIS A 394 -0.83 8.81 -14.57
C HIS A 394 -1.16 10.24 -14.14
N GLU A 395 -2.35 10.40 -13.58
CA GLU A 395 -2.93 11.69 -13.18
C GLU A 395 -2.49 12.04 -11.77
N TRP A 396 -1.55 12.98 -11.66
CA TRP A 396 -0.94 13.38 -10.39
C TRP A 396 -1.28 14.81 -9.97
N LEU A 397 -1.50 15.76 -10.88
CA LEU A 397 -1.97 17.11 -10.51
C LEU A 397 -3.50 17.19 -10.44
N ARG A 398 -4.19 16.35 -11.22
CA ARG A 398 -5.65 16.30 -11.30
C ARG A 398 -6.18 14.93 -10.90
N ARG A 399 -7.51 14.86 -10.81
CA ARG A 399 -8.21 13.60 -10.59
C ARG A 399 -8.35 12.81 -11.90
N PRO A 400 -8.27 11.46 -11.86
CA PRO A 400 -8.27 10.62 -13.06
C PRO A 400 -9.59 10.66 -13.86
N GLU A 401 -10.69 11.08 -13.24
CA GLU A 401 -12.04 11.12 -13.83
C GLU A 401 -12.11 12.05 -15.05
N GLU A 402 -11.53 13.25 -14.98
CA GLU A 402 -11.60 14.24 -16.06
C GLU A 402 -10.90 13.71 -17.32
N ARG A 403 -9.71 13.14 -17.13
CA ARG A 403 -8.92 12.57 -18.22
C ARG A 403 -9.54 11.29 -18.78
N ALA A 404 -10.15 10.47 -17.94
CA ALA A 404 -10.92 9.31 -18.38
C ALA A 404 -12.12 9.72 -19.23
N ALA A 405 -12.86 10.76 -18.82
CA ALA A 405 -13.97 11.33 -19.60
C ALA A 405 -13.50 11.90 -20.95
N ALA A 406 -12.26 12.37 -21.04
CA ALA A 406 -11.62 12.78 -22.29
C ALA A 406 -11.15 11.60 -23.18
N GLY A 407 -11.50 10.36 -22.83
CA GLY A 407 -11.28 9.15 -23.65
C GLY A 407 -9.93 8.46 -23.47
N TYR A 408 -9.15 8.85 -22.46
CA TYR A 408 -7.92 8.14 -22.11
C TYR A 408 -8.17 7.02 -21.11
N ARG A 409 -7.21 6.09 -21.03
CA ARG A 409 -7.07 5.22 -19.85
C ARG A 409 -6.18 5.91 -18.84
N THR A 410 -6.53 5.85 -17.55
CA THR A 410 -5.88 6.65 -16.51
C THR A 410 -5.58 5.85 -15.26
N VAL A 411 -4.53 6.24 -14.54
CA VAL A 411 -4.22 5.78 -13.19
C VAL A 411 -4.16 7.00 -12.29
N GLY A 412 -4.88 6.98 -11.16
CA GLY A 412 -4.83 8.04 -10.17
C GLY A 412 -3.61 7.91 -9.27
N VAL A 413 -2.79 8.97 -9.22
CA VAL A 413 -1.60 9.05 -8.35
C VAL A 413 -1.49 10.52 -7.88
N GLN A 414 -2.59 11.05 -7.36
CA GLN A 414 -2.69 12.46 -7.05
C GLN A 414 -1.70 12.90 -5.96
N ASP A 415 -0.99 13.99 -6.21
CA ASP A 415 -0.14 14.68 -5.25
C ASP A 415 -0.96 15.13 -4.02
N GLY A 416 -0.38 14.90 -2.85
CA GLY A 416 -1.05 14.98 -1.56
C GLY A 416 -1.57 13.62 -1.08
N PRO A 417 -2.80 13.21 -1.42
CA PRO A 417 -3.46 12.08 -0.79
C PRO A 417 -2.85 10.72 -1.17
N LEU A 418 -2.06 10.64 -2.25
CA LEU A 418 -1.43 9.37 -2.68
C LEU A 418 0.11 9.42 -2.66
N TYR A 419 0.72 10.46 -2.08
CA TYR A 419 2.17 10.64 -2.05
C TYR A 419 2.76 10.26 -0.69
N VAL A 420 3.87 9.53 -0.74
CA VAL A 420 4.73 9.21 0.40
C VAL A 420 6.14 9.68 0.07
N SER A 421 6.50 10.89 0.53
CA SER A 421 7.82 11.49 0.39
C SER A 421 8.29 12.00 1.76
N PRO A 422 8.73 11.08 2.65
CA PRO A 422 8.97 11.39 4.06
C PRO A 422 10.15 12.35 4.31
N GLY A 423 10.99 12.59 3.30
CA GLY A 423 12.03 13.62 3.36
C GLY A 423 11.51 15.06 3.27
N PHE A 424 10.31 15.28 2.74
CA PHE A 424 9.62 16.57 2.83
C PHE A 424 8.75 16.69 4.07
N GLY A 425 8.16 15.59 4.51
CA GLY A 425 7.17 15.61 5.59
C GLY A 425 6.92 14.24 6.21
N ALA A 426 7.09 14.15 7.53
CA ALA A 426 6.86 12.93 8.31
C ALA A 426 5.70 13.07 9.31
N ARG A 427 4.78 14.02 9.08
CA ARG A 427 3.61 14.26 9.94
C ARG A 427 2.40 14.81 9.17
N PRO A 428 1.18 14.70 9.72
CA PRO A 428 -0.02 15.28 9.12
C PRO A 428 0.13 16.75 8.77
N GLY A 429 -0.40 17.13 7.60
CA GLY A 429 -0.35 18.49 7.09
C GLY A 429 0.97 18.89 6.44
N SER A 430 2.01 18.04 6.49
CA SER A 430 3.22 18.24 5.70
C SER A 430 3.04 17.77 4.25
N TYR A 431 3.67 18.48 3.31
CA TYR A 431 3.78 18.01 1.93
C TYR A 431 4.50 16.65 1.85
N GLY A 432 4.05 15.78 0.97
CA GLY A 432 4.57 14.41 0.84
C GLY A 432 4.14 13.45 1.95
N PHE A 433 3.31 13.86 2.91
CA PHE A 433 2.79 12.97 3.94
C PHE A 433 1.41 12.41 3.55
N PHE A 434 1.34 11.09 3.38
CA PHE A 434 0.08 10.39 3.22
C PHE A 434 -0.69 10.35 4.54
N ASP A 435 -1.73 11.16 4.65
CA ASP A 435 -2.66 11.11 5.79
C ASP A 435 -3.64 9.94 5.59
N VAL A 436 -3.45 8.88 6.36
CA VAL A 436 -4.25 7.65 6.25
C VAL A 436 -5.72 7.88 6.64
N ARG A 437 -5.99 8.81 7.56
CA ARG A 437 -7.36 9.08 8.04
C ARG A 437 -8.16 9.80 6.96
N SER A 438 -7.61 10.90 6.42
CA SER A 438 -8.30 11.67 5.40
C SER A 438 -8.37 10.93 4.06
N THR A 439 -7.30 10.23 3.68
CA THR A 439 -7.29 9.48 2.41
C THR A 439 -8.24 8.29 2.45
N TYR A 440 -8.21 7.48 3.50
CA TYR A 440 -9.13 6.34 3.61
C TYR A 440 -10.60 6.79 3.69
N GLY A 441 -10.89 7.79 4.52
CA GLY A 441 -12.27 8.22 4.81
C GLY A 441 -12.89 9.21 3.85
N SER A 442 -12.10 9.97 3.08
CA SER A 442 -12.61 11.08 2.25
C SER A 442 -12.09 11.11 0.81
N TYR A 443 -10.94 10.49 0.50
CA TYR A 443 -10.47 10.43 -0.88
C TYR A 443 -11.33 9.47 -1.72
N SER A 444 -11.64 9.88 -2.95
CA SER A 444 -12.50 9.12 -3.86
C SER A 444 -11.67 8.19 -4.72
N PHE A 445 -11.89 6.88 -4.57
CA PHE A 445 -11.34 5.84 -5.42
C PHE A 445 -12.43 5.40 -6.41
N ALA A 446 -12.50 6.08 -7.56
CA ALA A 446 -13.51 5.85 -8.58
C ALA A 446 -13.19 4.61 -9.45
N SER A 447 -14.24 3.95 -9.95
CA SER A 447 -14.15 2.77 -10.83
C SER A 447 -14.85 2.95 -12.18
N SER A 448 -15.00 4.20 -12.61
CA SER A 448 -15.62 4.57 -13.89
C SER A 448 -14.81 4.07 -15.10
N PRO A 449 -15.44 3.85 -16.28
CA PRO A 449 -14.74 3.48 -17.50
C PRO A 449 -13.57 4.41 -17.81
N GLY A 450 -12.44 3.84 -18.21
CA GLY A 450 -11.19 4.57 -18.44
C GLY A 450 -10.27 4.64 -17.21
N ILE A 451 -10.79 4.58 -15.99
CA ILE A 451 -9.96 4.58 -14.78
C ILE A 451 -9.48 3.16 -14.49
N LEU A 452 -8.20 2.89 -14.73
CA LEU A 452 -7.58 1.59 -14.49
C LEU A 452 -7.38 1.34 -13.00
N GLY A 453 -7.06 2.38 -12.23
CA GLY A 453 -6.99 2.32 -10.77
C GLY A 453 -6.05 3.34 -10.16
N TYR A 454 -5.41 2.98 -9.06
CA TYR A 454 -4.68 3.93 -8.20
C TYR A 454 -3.36 3.37 -7.69
N HIS A 455 -2.35 4.23 -7.62
CA HIS A 455 -1.04 3.92 -7.08
C HIS A 455 -0.69 4.86 -5.91
N VAL A 456 0.04 4.35 -4.92
CA VAL A 456 0.82 5.20 -4.00
C VAL A 456 2.11 5.59 -4.71
N ALA A 457 2.45 6.87 -4.80
CA ALA A 457 3.77 7.31 -5.27
C ALA A 457 4.72 7.50 -4.10
N ARG A 458 5.80 6.71 -4.07
CA ARG A 458 6.83 6.76 -3.03
C ARG A 458 8.08 7.43 -3.58
N TRP A 459 8.19 8.73 -3.33
CA TRP A 459 9.33 9.52 -3.76
C TRP A 459 10.44 9.50 -2.70
N SER A 460 11.69 9.45 -3.14
CA SER A 460 12.87 9.33 -2.27
C SER A 460 13.59 10.67 -2.09
N ASP A 461 12.88 11.79 -2.21
CA ASP A 461 13.41 13.13 -1.94
C ASP A 461 14.01 13.20 -0.54
N ARG A 462 15.18 13.83 -0.41
CA ARG A 462 15.90 14.08 0.85
C ARG A 462 16.11 12.84 1.72
N THR A 463 15.96 11.64 1.16
CA THR A 463 16.10 10.36 1.87
C THR A 463 17.13 9.43 1.25
N GLN A 464 17.91 9.92 0.29
CA GLN A 464 18.89 9.15 -0.49
C GLN A 464 19.84 8.36 0.43
N THR A 465 20.31 8.99 1.51
CA THR A 465 21.22 8.42 2.51
C THR A 465 20.54 7.76 3.70
N PHE A 466 19.21 7.83 3.80
CA PHE A 466 18.46 7.28 4.94
C PHE A 466 18.37 5.76 4.82
N ALA A 467 18.18 5.08 5.97
CA ALA A 467 17.98 3.64 5.98
C ALA A 467 16.69 3.24 5.24
N THR A 468 16.74 2.15 4.49
CA THR A 468 15.59 1.62 3.73
C THR A 468 14.36 1.40 4.63
N GLY A 469 14.55 0.80 5.81
CA GLY A 469 13.46 0.54 6.76
C GLY A 469 12.77 1.80 7.27
N TRP A 470 13.49 2.92 7.37
CA TRP A 470 12.90 4.20 7.77
C TRP A 470 11.99 4.77 6.69
N VAL A 471 12.41 4.71 5.43
CA VAL A 471 11.58 5.14 4.28
C VAL A 471 10.36 4.22 4.12
N ASP A 472 10.55 2.92 4.33
CA ASP A 472 9.48 1.93 4.24
C ASP A 472 8.38 2.12 5.27
N TYR A 473 8.72 2.48 6.51
CA TYR A 473 7.76 2.72 7.60
C TYR A 473 6.59 3.61 7.17
N PHE A 474 6.87 4.73 6.49
CA PHE A 474 5.84 5.68 6.07
C PHE A 474 4.93 5.16 4.95
N ALA A 475 5.31 4.08 4.27
CA ALA A 475 4.55 3.54 3.14
C ALA A 475 3.65 2.35 3.50
N ARG A 476 3.88 1.66 4.63
CA ARG A 476 3.19 0.39 4.96
C ARG A 476 1.66 0.53 5.02
N ARG A 477 1.16 1.51 5.78
CA ARG A 477 -0.28 1.80 5.88
C ARG A 477 -0.85 2.40 4.57
N PRO A 478 -0.21 3.38 3.91
CA PRO A 478 -0.65 3.89 2.61
C PRO A 478 -0.89 2.82 1.55
N ILE A 479 0.03 1.87 1.41
CA ILE A 479 -0.08 0.74 0.47
C ILE A 479 -1.33 -0.09 0.78
N ALA A 480 -1.59 -0.37 2.06
CA ALA A 480 -2.79 -1.09 2.49
C ALA A 480 -4.09 -0.28 2.27
N VAL A 481 -4.06 1.05 2.43
CA VAL A 481 -5.21 1.92 2.14
C VAL A 481 -5.59 1.83 0.65
N VAL A 482 -4.61 2.00 -0.24
CA VAL A 482 -4.86 1.87 -1.69
C VAL A 482 -5.36 0.48 -2.02
N ALA A 483 -4.77 -0.57 -1.44
CA ALA A 483 -5.26 -1.93 -1.62
C ALA A 483 -6.73 -2.09 -1.24
N ASP A 484 -7.11 -1.69 -0.03
CA ASP A 484 -8.45 -1.91 0.51
C ASP A 484 -9.53 -1.08 -0.21
N ARG A 485 -9.24 0.20 -0.49
CA ARG A 485 -10.18 1.11 -1.16
C ARG A 485 -10.35 0.81 -2.65
N SER A 486 -9.27 0.45 -3.37
CA SER A 486 -9.34 0.09 -4.79
C SER A 486 -9.85 -1.33 -5.06
N TRP A 487 -9.93 -2.17 -4.00
CA TRP A 487 -10.59 -3.47 -4.05
C TRP A 487 -12.11 -3.35 -3.89
N GLY A 488 -12.56 -2.37 -3.12
CA GLY A 488 -13.96 -1.98 -3.05
C GLY A 488 -14.53 -1.80 -1.65
N SER A 489 -13.69 -1.69 -0.62
CA SER A 489 -14.13 -1.19 0.68
C SER A 489 -14.63 0.26 0.54
N PRO A 490 -15.79 0.63 1.12
CA PRO A 490 -16.32 1.98 1.04
C PRO A 490 -15.49 2.97 1.87
N ALA A 491 -15.68 4.27 1.60
CA ALA A 491 -15.13 5.34 2.42
C ALA A 491 -15.79 5.26 3.80
N ALA A 492 -14.98 5.23 4.86
CA ALA A 492 -15.47 5.10 6.22
C ALA A 492 -14.44 5.65 7.21
N ASP A 493 -14.78 5.59 8.49
CA ASP A 493 -13.81 5.71 9.57
C ASP A 493 -12.61 4.76 9.33
N VAL A 494 -11.41 5.28 9.53
CA VAL A 494 -10.16 4.56 9.29
C VAL A 494 -9.87 3.53 10.38
N ARG A 495 -10.39 3.71 11.61
CA ARG A 495 -10.04 2.87 12.76
C ARG A 495 -10.40 1.39 12.58
N PRO A 496 -11.60 1.01 12.09
CA PRO A 496 -11.88 -0.39 11.78
C PRO A 496 -10.96 -0.98 10.70
N PHE A 497 -10.47 -0.16 9.76
CA PHE A 497 -9.48 -0.61 8.78
C PHE A 497 -8.11 -0.83 9.41
N LEU A 498 -7.64 0.09 10.26
CA LEU A 498 -6.37 -0.06 10.96
C LEU A 498 -6.37 -1.28 11.88
N ASP A 499 -7.46 -1.55 12.60
CA ASP A 499 -7.60 -2.78 13.40
C ASP A 499 -7.51 -4.04 12.54
N ARG A 500 -8.13 -4.06 11.35
CA ARG A 500 -8.00 -5.19 10.41
C ARG A 500 -6.57 -5.32 9.88
N TYR A 501 -5.97 -4.22 9.44
CA TYR A 501 -4.58 -4.17 8.96
C TYR A 501 -3.63 -4.72 10.00
N ASP A 502 -3.77 -4.27 11.25
CA ASP A 502 -2.91 -4.69 12.35
C ASP A 502 -3.12 -6.16 12.71
N GLN A 503 -4.36 -6.67 12.68
CA GLN A 503 -4.63 -8.10 12.88
C GLN A 503 -4.08 -9.00 11.77
N VAL A 504 -4.14 -8.55 10.52
CA VAL A 504 -3.62 -9.28 9.35
C VAL A 504 -2.10 -9.22 9.31
N GLY A 505 -1.50 -8.09 9.67
CA GLY A 505 -0.07 -7.85 9.57
C GLY A 505 0.45 -7.91 8.13
N ASP A 506 1.77 -7.97 8.00
CA ASP A 506 2.50 -7.78 6.75
C ASP A 506 2.98 -9.10 6.12
N ALA A 507 3.35 -9.07 4.84
CA ALA A 507 3.92 -10.23 4.19
C ALA A 507 5.23 -10.64 4.88
N SER A 508 5.38 -11.93 5.16
CA SER A 508 6.59 -12.44 5.79
C SER A 508 7.84 -12.06 4.99
N PRO A 509 8.93 -11.61 5.65
CA PRO A 509 10.10 -11.03 4.98
C PRO A 509 10.89 -11.95 4.03
N GLY A 510 10.50 -13.23 3.91
CA GLY A 510 11.21 -14.25 3.12
C GLY A 510 12.47 -14.79 3.80
N SER A 511 13.10 -14.00 4.68
CA SER A 511 14.15 -14.38 5.62
C SER A 511 13.69 -14.10 7.06
N THR A 512 14.40 -14.65 8.04
CA THR A 512 14.15 -14.34 9.46
C THR A 512 14.64 -12.90 9.75
N PRO A 513 13.76 -12.00 10.24
CA PRO A 513 14.15 -10.65 10.64
C PRO A 513 15.17 -10.66 11.77
N ASP A 514 16.14 -9.76 11.72
CA ASP A 514 16.99 -9.38 12.83
C ASP A 514 16.31 -8.23 13.62
N PRO A 515 15.95 -8.45 14.91
CA PRO A 515 15.38 -7.40 15.75
C PRO A 515 16.27 -6.15 15.96
N ALA A 516 17.56 -6.21 15.62
CA ALA A 516 18.47 -5.07 15.67
C ALA A 516 18.59 -4.29 14.35
N ASP A 517 18.03 -4.82 13.24
CA ASP A 517 18.12 -4.22 11.91
C ASP A 517 16.74 -3.86 11.36
N LEU A 518 16.47 -2.55 11.25
CA LEU A 518 15.20 -2.02 10.72
C LEU A 518 14.93 -2.44 9.27
N GLU A 519 15.98 -2.69 8.47
CA GLU A 519 15.81 -3.14 7.09
C GLU A 519 15.30 -4.59 7.05
N SER A 520 15.87 -5.47 7.87
CA SER A 520 15.37 -6.85 8.02
C SER A 520 13.95 -6.94 8.62
N GLN A 521 13.49 -5.89 9.30
CA GLN A 521 12.15 -5.83 9.91
C GLN A 521 11.05 -5.36 8.95
N ILE A 522 11.38 -5.06 7.70
CA ILE A 522 10.38 -4.71 6.69
C ILE A 522 9.43 -5.89 6.50
N GLY A 523 8.14 -5.64 6.76
CA GLY A 523 7.10 -6.67 6.72
C GLY A 523 7.11 -7.66 7.89
N ALA A 524 7.85 -7.38 8.96
CA ALA A 524 7.91 -8.26 10.14
C ALA A 524 6.69 -8.18 11.07
N ASN A 525 5.65 -7.39 10.73
CA ASN A 525 4.40 -7.40 11.48
C ASN A 525 3.69 -8.75 11.33
N THR A 526 3.82 -9.61 12.34
CA THR A 526 3.22 -10.95 12.38
C THR A 526 1.73 -10.95 12.77
N GLY A 527 1.13 -9.77 12.91
CA GLY A 527 -0.24 -9.55 13.32
C GLY A 527 -0.36 -9.25 14.81
N LEU A 528 -1.22 -8.30 15.13
CA LEU A 528 -1.52 -7.82 16.47
C LEU A 528 -2.85 -8.42 16.97
N LEU A 529 -3.10 -8.26 18.26
CA LEU A 529 -4.43 -8.51 18.83
C LEU A 529 -5.36 -7.36 18.46
N SER A 530 -6.65 -7.67 18.21
CA SER A 530 -7.67 -6.61 18.06
C SER A 530 -7.79 -5.84 19.36
N GLN A 531 -7.86 -4.51 19.25
CA GLN A 531 -8.10 -3.63 20.40
C GLN A 531 -9.57 -3.65 20.87
N THR A 532 -10.45 -4.38 20.16
CA THR A 532 -11.88 -4.45 20.48
C THR A 532 -12.11 -4.92 21.92
N GLY A 533 -12.80 -4.09 22.71
CA GLY A 533 -13.15 -4.39 24.09
C GLY A 533 -12.02 -4.16 25.09
N TRP A 534 -10.89 -3.58 24.68
CA TRP A 534 -9.83 -3.19 25.61
C TRP A 534 -10.23 -1.98 26.42
N THR A 535 -9.63 -1.87 27.61
CA THR A 535 -9.67 -0.63 28.41
C THR A 535 -8.26 -0.20 28.75
N ALA A 536 -7.94 1.07 28.55
CA ALA A 536 -6.65 1.65 28.90
C ALA A 536 -6.72 2.48 30.18
N MET A 537 -5.65 2.42 30.98
CA MET A 537 -5.45 3.17 32.21
C MET A 537 -4.03 3.71 32.25
N ALA A 538 -3.81 4.84 32.92
CA ALA A 538 -2.48 5.39 33.11
C ALA A 538 -2.26 5.92 34.53
N SER A 539 -1.00 5.96 34.97
CA SER A 539 -0.60 6.58 36.26
C SER A 539 -1.09 8.02 36.37
N SER A 540 -1.11 8.74 35.25
CA SER A 540 -1.70 10.06 35.12
C SER A 540 -2.11 10.29 33.66
N GLN A 541 -3.02 11.24 33.45
CA GLN A 541 -3.45 11.65 32.11
C GLN A 541 -3.74 13.15 32.11
N GLU A 542 -3.20 13.87 31.13
CA GLU A 542 -3.48 15.29 30.95
C GLU A 542 -4.83 15.45 30.27
N THR A 543 -5.82 15.98 30.99
CA THR A 543 -7.18 16.22 30.45
C THR A 543 -7.63 17.67 30.62
N THR A 544 -6.75 18.54 31.12
CA THR A 544 -7.06 19.95 31.39
C THR A 544 -6.54 20.81 30.25
N GLY A 545 -5.29 20.60 29.84
CA GLY A 545 -4.65 21.33 28.74
C GLY A 545 -4.82 20.70 27.36
N GLU A 546 -5.05 19.38 27.29
CA GLU A 546 -5.24 18.63 26.05
C GLU A 546 -6.10 17.37 26.29
N ASP A 547 -6.43 16.62 25.23
CA ASP A 547 -7.11 15.31 25.34
C ASP A 547 -6.10 14.15 25.43
N GLY A 548 -5.27 14.17 26.47
CA GLY A 548 -4.21 13.17 26.71
C GLY A 548 -4.68 11.93 27.48
N ARG A 549 -5.94 11.50 27.29
CA ARG A 549 -6.54 10.37 28.03
C ARG A 549 -5.86 9.04 27.68
N ALA A 550 -5.77 8.12 28.65
CA ALA A 550 -5.19 6.80 28.42
C ALA A 550 -5.88 6.03 27.28
N SER A 551 -7.20 6.20 27.11
CA SER A 551 -7.98 5.58 26.04
C SER A 551 -7.53 5.96 24.63
N ARG A 552 -6.82 7.09 24.47
CA ARG A 552 -6.28 7.54 23.18
C ARG A 552 -5.08 6.73 22.69
N ALA A 553 -4.47 5.93 23.57
CA ALA A 553 -3.40 5.01 23.18
C ALA A 553 -3.91 3.59 22.88
N ALA A 554 -5.24 3.41 22.80
CA ALA A 554 -5.91 2.16 22.51
C ALA A 554 -7.24 2.41 21.77
N ASP A 555 -7.25 3.39 20.85
CA ASP A 555 -8.41 3.70 20.01
C ASP A 555 -8.15 3.49 18.50
N ASN A 556 -6.97 2.96 18.13
CA ASN A 556 -6.52 2.75 16.76
C ASN A 556 -6.53 4.04 15.90
N ASP A 557 -6.47 5.23 16.51
CA ASP A 557 -6.25 6.49 15.81
C ASP A 557 -4.82 6.99 16.08
N PRO A 558 -3.88 6.82 15.12
CA PRO A 558 -2.48 7.21 15.29
C PRO A 558 -2.27 8.72 15.45
N TYR A 559 -3.33 9.53 15.33
CA TYR A 559 -3.33 10.97 15.47
C TYR A 559 -3.87 11.46 16.82
N THR A 560 -4.35 10.55 17.67
CA THR A 560 -4.60 10.84 19.08
C THR A 560 -3.46 10.29 19.93
N LEU A 561 -3.40 10.69 21.20
CA LEU A 561 -2.35 10.21 22.09
C LEU A 561 -2.75 10.29 23.56
N TRP A 562 -2.23 9.36 24.35
CA TRP A 562 -2.11 9.54 25.78
C TRP A 562 -0.95 10.49 26.09
N HIS A 563 -1.12 11.37 27.08
CA HIS A 563 -0.05 12.20 27.65
C HIS A 563 -0.18 12.21 29.17
N SER A 564 0.93 12.04 29.90
CA SER A 564 0.98 12.18 31.36
C SER A 564 0.66 13.62 31.78
N ARG A 565 0.14 13.85 32.98
CA ARG A 565 -0.08 15.24 33.46
C ARG A 565 1.22 16.04 33.51
N TYR A 566 1.13 17.34 33.23
CA TYR A 566 2.30 18.22 33.31
C TYR A 566 2.87 18.38 34.73
N ASP A 567 2.08 18.09 35.76
CA ASP A 567 2.50 18.14 37.17
C ASP A 567 3.04 16.80 37.70
N ALA A 568 2.88 15.70 36.96
CA ALA A 568 3.40 14.38 37.32
C ALA A 568 4.81 14.16 36.73
N GLY A 569 5.67 13.43 37.42
CA GLY A 569 7.03 13.09 36.96
C GLY A 569 7.16 11.62 36.57
N LEU A 570 8.22 11.28 35.82
CA LEU A 570 8.57 9.90 35.51
C LEU A 570 8.99 9.11 36.77
N PRO A 571 8.79 7.78 36.81
CA PRO A 571 8.22 6.95 35.74
C PRO A 571 6.69 7.09 35.62
N GLN A 572 6.18 6.90 34.41
CA GLN A 572 4.75 6.90 34.11
C GLN A 572 4.37 5.59 33.44
N LYS A 573 3.25 5.00 33.87
CA LYS A 573 2.77 3.70 33.37
C LYS A 573 1.48 3.89 32.57
N LEU A 574 1.43 3.34 31.36
CA LEU A 574 0.22 3.15 30.56
C LEU A 574 -0.05 1.65 30.48
N SER A 575 -1.26 1.22 30.83
CA SER A 575 -1.66 -0.19 30.83
C SER A 575 -2.96 -0.43 30.09
N VAL A 576 -3.04 -1.56 29.40
CA VAL A 576 -4.25 -2.05 28.73
C VAL A 576 -4.74 -3.35 29.38
N ASP A 577 -6.04 -3.46 29.62
CA ASP A 577 -6.74 -4.72 29.93
C ASP A 577 -7.27 -5.30 28.62
N LEU A 578 -6.84 -6.51 28.29
CA LEU A 578 -7.23 -7.26 27.09
C LEU A 578 -8.62 -7.90 27.23
N GLY A 579 -9.29 -7.72 28.36
CA GLY A 579 -10.61 -8.27 28.72
C GLY A 579 -10.56 -9.74 29.17
N ARG A 580 -9.55 -10.50 28.73
CA ARG A 580 -9.31 -11.90 29.10
C ARG A 580 -7.83 -12.26 28.98
N PRO A 581 -7.35 -13.32 29.64
CA PRO A 581 -6.00 -13.84 29.40
C PRO A 581 -5.80 -14.22 27.93
N GLN A 582 -4.73 -13.71 27.32
CA GLN A 582 -4.31 -14.00 25.94
C GLN A 582 -2.84 -14.39 25.92
N ARG A 583 -2.43 -15.19 24.93
CA ARG A 583 -1.04 -15.54 24.71
C ARG A 583 -0.38 -14.47 23.84
N ILE A 584 0.65 -13.81 24.39
CA ILE A 584 1.24 -12.59 23.83
C ILE A 584 2.78 -12.70 23.79
N ALA A 585 3.43 -12.01 22.85
CA ALA A 585 4.88 -12.12 22.61
C ALA A 585 5.59 -10.77 22.44
N GLY A 586 4.90 -9.66 22.68
CA GLY A 586 5.47 -8.32 22.53
C GLY A 586 4.43 -7.24 22.70
N VAL A 587 4.90 -6.00 22.70
CA VAL A 587 4.07 -4.81 22.50
C VAL A 587 4.59 -4.01 21.32
N ARG A 588 3.69 -3.30 20.63
CA ARG A 588 4.07 -2.24 19.69
C ARG A 588 3.79 -0.91 20.37
N TYR A 589 4.77 -0.01 20.38
CA TYR A 589 4.61 1.36 20.82
C TYR A 589 4.71 2.29 19.61
N MET A 590 3.71 3.16 19.47
CA MET A 590 3.75 4.26 18.52
C MET A 590 4.00 5.58 19.27
N PRO A 591 5.13 6.27 19.01
CA PRO A 591 5.37 7.60 19.55
C PRO A 591 4.30 8.61 19.11
N ARG A 592 4.23 9.77 19.76
CA ARG A 592 3.36 10.88 19.31
C ARG A 592 3.66 11.30 17.86
N GLN A 593 2.62 11.52 17.06
CA GLN A 593 2.73 11.80 15.62
C GLN A 593 2.51 13.28 15.25
N ASP A 594 2.16 14.12 16.22
CA ASP A 594 1.79 15.53 16.04
C ASP A 594 2.98 16.50 15.82
N GLY A 595 4.21 16.00 16.01
CA GLY A 595 5.43 16.78 15.87
C GLY A 595 6.06 17.23 17.19
N GLY A 596 5.39 17.05 18.33
CA GLY A 596 5.99 17.33 19.64
C GLY A 596 7.09 16.33 20.03
N VAL A 597 7.93 16.71 20.99
CA VAL A 597 8.98 15.84 21.58
C VAL A 597 8.77 15.56 23.07
N ASN A 598 7.94 16.35 23.73
CA ASN A 598 7.55 16.10 25.12
C ASN A 598 6.79 14.78 25.21
N GLY A 599 7.08 13.98 26.23
CA GLY A 599 6.57 12.64 26.44
C GLY A 599 7.11 11.57 25.49
N MET A 600 7.97 11.90 24.52
CA MET A 600 8.50 10.91 23.58
C MET A 600 9.40 9.92 24.33
N ALA A 601 8.88 8.70 24.56
CA ALA A 601 9.51 7.73 25.44
C ALA A 601 10.91 7.35 24.94
N LYS A 602 11.87 7.26 25.88
CA LYS A 602 13.25 6.86 25.63
C LYS A 602 13.51 5.51 26.26
N ASP A 603 13.82 5.45 27.55
CA ASP A 603 14.05 4.20 28.27
C ASP A 603 12.72 3.68 28.83
N PHE A 604 12.47 2.38 28.69
CA PHE A 604 11.18 1.78 29.07
C PHE A 604 11.35 0.39 29.68
N ARG A 605 10.29 -0.06 30.37
CA ARG A 605 10.04 -1.49 30.63
C ARG A 605 8.61 -1.87 30.29
N VAL A 606 8.43 -3.11 29.86
CA VAL A 606 7.12 -3.71 29.61
C VAL A 606 6.81 -4.66 30.75
N LEU A 607 5.61 -4.51 31.31
CA LEU A 607 5.11 -5.30 32.42
C LEU A 607 3.89 -6.10 31.97
N VAL A 608 3.72 -7.31 32.51
CA VAL A 608 2.54 -8.15 32.27
C VAL A 608 1.91 -8.57 33.60
N SER A 609 0.59 -8.79 33.59
CA SER A 609 -0.17 -9.21 34.76
C SER A 609 -1.41 -10.02 34.37
N ASN A 610 -1.87 -10.90 35.27
CA ASN A 610 -3.14 -11.62 35.13
C ASN A 610 -4.29 -10.99 35.93
N ASP A 611 -3.97 -10.24 36.99
CA ASP A 611 -4.93 -9.67 37.96
C ASP A 611 -4.98 -8.14 37.90
N GLY A 612 -4.06 -7.49 37.19
CA GLY A 612 -3.93 -6.03 37.09
C GLY A 612 -3.19 -5.39 38.28
N THR A 613 -2.84 -6.17 39.30
CA THR A 613 -2.20 -5.69 40.54
C THR A 613 -0.78 -6.23 40.74
N SER A 614 -0.56 -7.48 40.39
CA SER A 614 0.72 -8.19 40.49
C SER A 614 1.41 -8.15 39.13
N TRP A 615 2.49 -7.37 39.01
CA TRP A 615 3.17 -7.12 37.75
C TRP A 615 4.54 -7.79 37.70
N SER A 616 4.84 -8.46 36.58
CA SER A 616 6.18 -8.98 36.28
C SER A 616 6.76 -8.27 35.06
N GLU A 617 8.06 -7.97 35.09
CA GLU A 617 8.76 -7.41 33.95
C GLU A 617 8.94 -8.47 32.85
N ALA A 618 8.48 -8.16 31.65
CA ALA A 618 8.60 -9.02 30.47
C ALA A 618 9.81 -8.66 29.61
N THR A 619 10.10 -7.35 29.46
CA THR A 619 11.27 -6.83 28.75
C THR A 619 11.54 -5.38 29.15
N ARG A 620 12.72 -4.87 28.78
CA ARG A 620 13.13 -3.48 28.92
C ARG A 620 14.01 -3.06 27.76
N GLY A 621 14.06 -1.78 27.46
CA GLY A 621 14.87 -1.29 26.35
C GLY A 621 14.87 0.21 26.22
N ARG A 622 15.27 0.65 25.03
CA ARG A 622 15.30 2.04 24.60
C ARG A 622 14.66 2.15 23.22
N PHE A 623 13.72 3.09 23.05
CA PHE A 623 13.17 3.42 21.74
C PHE A 623 14.12 4.32 20.95
N ALA A 624 14.03 4.31 19.61
CA ALA A 624 14.77 5.24 18.77
C ALA A 624 14.26 6.68 18.98
N PRO A 625 15.11 7.72 18.80
CA PRO A 625 14.71 9.12 18.92
C PRO A 625 13.93 9.62 17.69
N ASP A 626 12.96 8.84 17.19
CA ASP A 626 12.16 9.16 16.02
C ASP A 626 10.67 8.79 16.22
N ARG A 627 9.88 8.90 15.15
CA ARG A 627 8.42 8.69 15.16
C ARG A 627 8.00 7.33 14.61
N THR A 628 8.96 6.44 14.35
CA THR A 628 8.67 5.10 13.85
C THR A 628 8.09 4.22 14.97
N GLU A 629 7.19 3.31 14.60
CA GLU A 629 6.65 2.34 15.55
C GLU A 629 7.74 1.32 15.93
N PHE A 630 7.75 0.89 17.20
CA PHE A 630 8.73 -0.08 17.68
C PHE A 630 8.04 -1.28 18.31
N ILE A 631 8.48 -2.48 17.93
CA ILE A 631 8.07 -3.73 18.58
C ILE A 631 9.08 -4.07 19.66
N ALA A 632 8.62 -4.16 20.91
CA ALA A 632 9.39 -4.68 22.03
C ALA A 632 9.02 -6.16 22.26
N PRO A 633 9.77 -7.12 21.67
CA PRO A 633 9.46 -8.53 21.81
C PRO A 633 9.83 -9.05 23.20
N PHE A 634 9.17 -10.12 23.62
CA PHE A 634 9.52 -10.91 24.80
C PHE A 634 9.10 -12.37 24.63
N ARG A 635 9.59 -13.25 25.52
CA ARG A 635 9.21 -14.67 25.49
C ARG A 635 7.69 -14.81 25.64
N ALA A 636 7.07 -15.55 24.72
CA ALA A 636 5.63 -15.76 24.72
C ALA A 636 5.09 -16.18 26.10
N THR A 637 4.10 -15.46 26.61
CA THR A 637 3.49 -15.66 27.92
C THR A 637 1.97 -15.47 27.85
N THR A 638 1.24 -15.93 28.87
CA THR A 638 -0.20 -15.67 29.00
C THR A 638 -0.42 -14.54 29.99
N ALA A 639 -1.09 -13.48 29.56
CA ALA A 639 -1.42 -12.32 30.39
C ALA A 639 -2.77 -11.73 29.99
N ARG A 640 -3.46 -11.09 30.93
CA ARG A 640 -4.67 -10.29 30.68
C ARG A 640 -4.36 -8.80 30.59
N HIS A 641 -3.36 -8.35 31.32
CA HIS A 641 -2.96 -6.95 31.37
C HIS A 641 -1.52 -6.79 30.88
N VAL A 642 -1.28 -5.73 30.13
CA VAL A 642 0.03 -5.34 29.63
C VAL A 642 0.24 -3.87 29.91
N ALA A 643 1.45 -3.49 30.32
CA ALA A 643 1.78 -2.09 30.57
C ALA A 643 3.13 -1.70 29.97
N LEU A 644 3.17 -0.50 29.40
CA LEU A 644 4.40 0.22 29.09
C LEU A 644 4.67 1.19 30.24
N GLU A 645 5.81 1.02 30.92
CA GLU A 645 6.29 2.01 31.87
C GLU A 645 7.47 2.78 31.26
N VAL A 646 7.25 4.07 31.08
CA VAL A 646 8.25 5.02 30.56
C VAL A 646 9.12 5.48 31.72
N ILE A 647 10.42 5.26 31.61
CA ILE A 647 11.43 5.54 32.64
C ILE A 647 12.11 6.89 32.36
N SER A 648 12.37 7.20 31.10
CA SER A 648 12.91 8.47 30.62
C SER A 648 12.26 8.88 29.30
N GLU A 649 12.37 10.17 28.93
CA GLU A 649 11.92 10.69 27.64
C GLU A 649 13.07 11.39 26.88
N TYR A 650 12.84 11.64 25.60
CA TYR A 650 13.70 12.48 24.76
C TYR A 650 13.38 13.98 24.89
N GLY A 651 12.24 14.33 25.48
CA GLY A 651 11.89 15.73 25.77
C GLY A 651 12.90 16.39 26.71
N PRO A 652 13.14 17.71 26.57
CA PRO A 652 14.21 18.40 27.27
C PRO A 652 14.04 18.42 28.81
N GLN A 653 12.82 18.21 29.30
CA GLN A 653 12.51 18.23 30.73
C GLN A 653 12.67 16.86 31.42
N ASN A 654 12.75 15.78 30.64
CA ASN A 654 12.83 14.40 31.13
C ASN A 654 11.80 14.07 32.24
N ARG A 655 10.54 14.49 32.05
CA ARG A 655 9.46 14.48 33.05
C ARG A 655 8.18 13.81 32.56
N PHE A 656 7.93 13.78 31.27
CA PHE A 656 6.64 13.37 30.71
C PHE A 656 6.71 12.03 30.00
N ALA A 657 5.54 11.42 29.79
CA ALA A 657 5.33 10.26 28.95
C ALA A 657 4.13 10.47 28.04
N ALA A 658 4.24 10.05 26.79
CA ALA A 658 3.18 10.10 25.82
C ALA A 658 3.27 8.91 24.85
N GLY A 659 2.16 8.57 24.21
CA GLY A 659 2.11 7.51 23.21
C GLY A 659 0.86 7.64 22.37
N ALA A 660 1.01 7.53 21.05
CA ALA A 660 -0.12 7.51 20.13
C ALA A 660 -0.86 6.18 20.20
N GLU A 661 -0.14 5.06 20.26
CA GLU A 661 -0.73 3.72 20.38
C GLU A 661 0.14 2.81 21.25
N LEU A 662 -0.51 1.90 21.97
CA LEU A 662 0.09 0.76 22.65
C LEU A 662 -0.67 -0.52 22.27
N ASP A 663 -0.10 -1.27 21.33
CA ASP A 663 -0.67 -2.53 20.87
C ASP A 663 0.05 -3.74 21.45
N VAL A 664 -0.59 -4.90 21.29
CA VAL A 664 -0.08 -6.17 21.80
C VAL A 664 0.12 -7.17 20.68
N VAL A 665 1.33 -7.71 20.61
CA VAL A 665 1.74 -8.70 19.60
C VAL A 665 1.20 -10.07 20.01
N ARG A 666 0.49 -10.72 19.08
CA ARG A 666 -0.06 -12.07 19.28
C ARG A 666 1.07 -13.09 19.29
N ALA A 667 1.08 -14.01 20.26
CA ALA A 667 1.97 -15.16 20.24
C ALA A 667 1.34 -16.29 19.42
N ARG A 668 1.90 -16.56 18.23
CA ARG A 668 1.49 -17.69 17.38
C ARG A 668 2.00 -19.04 17.89
#